data_AF-A0A357YS31-F1
#
_entry.id   AF-A0A357YS31-F1
#
_cell.length_a   1.000
_cell.length_b   1.000
_cell.length_c   1.000
_cell.angle_alpha   90.00
_cell.angle_beta   90.00
_cell.angle_gamma   90.00
#
_symmetry.space_group_name_H-M   'P 1'
#
loop_
_entity.id
_entity.type
_entity.pdbx_description
1 polymer ?
#
loop_
_entity_poly.entity_id
_entity_poly.type
_entity_poly.pdbx_seq_one_letter_code
_entity_poly.pdbx_strand_id
1 'polypeptide(L)'
;MAVSFTQGNDFIVPTEDAQTYLGGAGNDTYMLSDATIAANSTIVIQDTEGTNTIQLVGGLSITSSLVTSNALELTLSNGAKVQILGADSFGYDVGGNALAGVDGTDQTFTELVENTLGTTVPATGSSTGGAVEVPDSTAPATPTFSVSAATSVIEGNDAVFTVSLSSAQATAQTVNYALAGTGGAVLGTDTTTVADGTLTFAPGEVTKTVTVPVTFDSTVETGEGMTLTLSAPSTGTALAATPSAAVSFVDPPAPTFTLTSNAVAGAATEEGQDITYTITPSSITDKAYTFTLSTLGDTVGGVATAAGATDFSPASQTVTFAAGATTAQTVVQTIVNDGVSEGLEGYKTSLLDSTFAAIDSTTGLITDPTSGSGTGTVYALTTSIDNFPGTTGNDTFIGDNSGSTATVSAGDQLAGSAGTDTFKYYLGATFDYVLPTMSTIETLFLSGDDKASTNIDVSTSTDINRLVIDKSTVVAAKTYTLGAGDTFALQNTAGATGAKVIFDSADAATTVTLDTVGTSGTNGTVDLKGTNLATVTLDVANKNYIVMNNSAGATVTKTVNVTGTGSLVLDAVTTADLTGITTVNASTNKGGVTFVAPTSKLAFTGGSANDEVQFAATTFTFDDKLIGGTGTDVIQVKDTAINVTTADVVKGINASSGFETLALAATGSTVDFDMISASAITNARISVGGGAQTLTNTTNNTLVEIAANITMGANDLTIANKLGQFTTNIKLDATSTGASSVAQLVLTGVNNINIESDFSGTGAQATANTLTVKTQADNSVFTVTGDHALDLTLVSAATLVGSTVNASGLTAALNVVGTDKGDSLTGGSGKDSFIGNTDGAAAGADTFTGGEGADTFKFDALTVGTANMGTITDFSLGDKLALDLATGTFASTKIDVSSAGTLEDAVGLADGTATNVTWFVYANNTYVVTAGATVAAITDDTIVKLAGVLDLSTSTFDGGTDTLTFA
;
A
#
# COMPACT_ATOMS: atom_id res chain seq x y z
N MET A 1 -40.69 -27.40 46.87
CA MET A 1 -40.45 -25.99 47.26
C MET A 1 -40.27 -25.20 45.97
N ALA A 2 -40.78 -23.98 45.90
CA ALA A 2 -40.53 -23.08 44.78
C ALA A 2 -39.34 -22.18 45.13
N VAL A 3 -38.44 -21.95 44.19
CA VAL A 3 -37.31 -21.02 44.34
C VAL A 3 -37.54 -19.85 43.38
N SER A 4 -37.40 -18.63 43.91
CA SER A 4 -37.53 -17.39 43.15
C SER A 4 -36.15 -16.73 43.01
N PHE A 5 -35.81 -16.29 41.81
CA PHE A 5 -34.51 -15.69 41.47
C PHE A 5 -34.58 -14.15 41.40
N THR A 6 -33.44 -13.50 41.12
CA THR A 6 -33.31 -12.05 41.29
C THR A 6 -33.88 -11.28 40.09
N GLN A 7 -33.78 -9.94 40.10
CA GLN A 7 -34.07 -9.13 38.91
C GLN A 7 -32.85 -8.96 37.98
N GLY A 8 -31.72 -9.62 38.26
CA GLY A 8 -30.52 -9.62 37.42
C GLY A 8 -30.46 -10.86 36.53
N ASN A 9 -29.49 -10.91 35.61
CA ASN A 9 -29.27 -12.07 34.74
C ASN A 9 -28.62 -13.21 35.53
N ASP A 10 -29.32 -14.33 35.67
CA ASP A 10 -28.95 -15.48 36.48
C ASP A 10 -28.66 -16.72 35.59
N PHE A 11 -27.61 -17.48 35.94
CA PHE A 11 -27.32 -18.78 35.32
C PHE A 11 -27.73 -19.90 36.27
N ILE A 12 -28.71 -20.71 35.85
CA ILE A 12 -29.45 -21.61 36.71
C ILE A 12 -29.23 -23.05 36.26
N VAL A 13 -28.76 -23.88 37.18
CA VAL A 13 -28.65 -25.33 36.99
C VAL A 13 -29.71 -26.00 37.85
N PRO A 14 -30.81 -26.52 37.29
CA PRO A 14 -31.86 -27.16 38.08
C PRO A 14 -31.36 -28.43 38.79
N THR A 15 -31.72 -28.60 40.07
CA THR A 15 -31.29 -29.68 40.99
C THR A 15 -32.45 -30.16 41.88
N GLU A 16 -32.26 -31.21 42.68
CA GLU A 16 -33.30 -31.90 43.48
C GLU A 16 -34.04 -31.04 44.53
N ASP A 17 -33.49 -29.91 44.98
CA ASP A 17 -34.04 -29.16 46.12
C ASP A 17 -35.26 -28.28 45.77
N ALA A 18 -35.50 -28.04 44.47
CA ALA A 18 -36.59 -27.20 43.99
C ALA A 18 -37.39 -27.88 42.87
N GLN A 19 -38.70 -28.01 43.07
CA GLN A 19 -39.61 -28.61 42.08
C GLN A 19 -40.15 -27.55 41.11
N THR A 20 -39.99 -26.26 41.43
CA THR A 20 -40.48 -25.13 40.63
C THR A 20 -39.51 -23.96 40.70
N TYR A 21 -39.07 -23.49 39.53
CA TYR A 21 -38.18 -22.36 39.32
C TYR A 21 -39.01 -21.20 38.78
N LEU A 22 -39.07 -20.11 39.54
CA LEU A 22 -39.75 -18.87 39.18
C LEU A 22 -38.69 -17.80 38.92
N GLY A 23 -38.52 -17.37 37.67
CA GLY A 23 -37.56 -16.31 37.34
C GLY A 23 -38.10 -14.90 37.60
N GLY A 24 -37.22 -13.91 37.45
CA GLY A 24 -37.51 -12.48 37.60
C GLY A 24 -37.41 -11.73 36.26
N ALA A 25 -37.24 -10.41 36.28
CA ALA A 25 -37.16 -9.61 35.05
C ALA A 25 -35.78 -9.66 34.33
N GLY A 26 -34.85 -10.51 34.81
CA GLY A 26 -33.52 -10.68 34.23
C GLY A 26 -33.53 -11.52 32.95
N ASN A 27 -32.41 -11.55 32.22
CA ASN A 27 -32.21 -12.49 31.12
C ASN A 27 -31.48 -13.73 31.64
N ASP A 28 -32.24 -14.79 31.93
CA ASP A 28 -31.75 -15.95 32.66
C ASP A 28 -31.47 -17.14 31.72
N THR A 29 -30.49 -17.99 32.09
CA THR A 29 -30.16 -19.22 31.35
C THR A 29 -30.35 -20.45 32.23
N TYR A 30 -31.19 -21.39 31.79
CA TYR A 30 -31.49 -22.63 32.49
C TYR A 30 -30.79 -23.82 31.81
N MET A 31 -29.79 -24.41 32.45
CA MET A 31 -28.98 -25.48 31.87
C MET A 31 -29.51 -26.87 32.26
N LEU A 32 -29.97 -27.64 31.27
CA LEU A 32 -30.51 -28.99 31.43
C LEU A 32 -29.48 -30.05 31.05
N SER A 33 -29.16 -30.95 32.00
CA SER A 33 -28.31 -32.12 31.74
C SER A 33 -28.80 -33.34 32.53
N ASP A 34 -28.58 -34.54 31.99
CA ASP A 34 -28.88 -35.81 32.67
C ASP A 34 -28.02 -36.02 33.94
N ALA A 35 -26.91 -35.30 34.06
CA ALA A 35 -25.98 -35.39 35.20
C ALA A 35 -26.40 -34.51 36.39
N THR A 36 -27.16 -33.44 36.14
CA THR A 36 -27.57 -32.46 37.16
C THR A 36 -29.02 -32.65 37.59
N ILE A 37 -29.87 -33.17 36.71
CA ILE A 37 -31.27 -33.45 36.98
C ILE A 37 -31.40 -34.87 37.53
N ALA A 38 -31.98 -35.02 38.72
CA ALA A 38 -32.15 -36.35 39.31
C ALA A 38 -33.17 -37.22 38.59
N ALA A 39 -32.87 -38.51 38.54
CA ALA A 39 -33.70 -39.53 37.91
C ALA A 39 -35.14 -39.54 38.47
N ASN A 40 -36.13 -39.63 37.60
CA ASN A 40 -37.57 -39.66 37.93
C ASN A 40 -38.11 -38.42 38.67
N SER A 41 -37.37 -37.31 38.69
CA SER A 41 -37.84 -36.04 39.26
C SER A 41 -38.83 -35.31 38.34
N THR A 42 -39.53 -34.28 38.84
CA THR A 42 -40.36 -33.40 38.00
C THR A 42 -40.04 -31.95 38.30
N ILE A 43 -39.37 -31.28 37.37
CA ILE A 43 -38.96 -29.89 37.46
C ILE A 43 -39.91 -29.03 36.66
N VAL A 44 -40.34 -27.91 37.22
CA VAL A 44 -41.14 -26.90 36.53
C VAL A 44 -40.32 -25.62 36.41
N ILE A 45 -40.20 -25.06 35.21
CA ILE A 45 -39.58 -23.76 34.92
C ILE A 45 -40.67 -22.83 34.44
N GLN A 46 -40.81 -21.67 35.09
CA GLN A 46 -41.77 -20.65 34.73
C GLN A 46 -41.11 -19.28 34.87
N ASP A 47 -40.73 -18.70 33.74
CA ASP A 47 -40.02 -17.43 33.69
C ASP A 47 -40.28 -16.71 32.36
N THR A 48 -41.33 -15.89 32.35
CA THR A 48 -41.82 -15.22 31.14
C THR A 48 -41.46 -13.73 31.10
N GLU A 49 -40.66 -13.25 32.05
CA GLU A 49 -40.17 -11.87 32.08
C GLU A 49 -38.69 -11.87 31.68
N GLY A 50 -38.27 -10.95 30.81
CA GLY A 50 -36.92 -10.97 30.25
C GLY A 50 -36.77 -11.83 28.98
N THR A 51 -35.54 -11.96 28.50
CA THR A 51 -35.13 -12.77 27.34
C THR A 51 -34.36 -13.98 27.84
N ASN A 52 -35.08 -15.06 28.12
CA ASN A 52 -34.56 -16.24 28.83
C ASN A 52 -34.21 -17.37 27.86
N THR A 53 -33.20 -18.16 28.23
CA THR A 53 -32.71 -19.28 27.40
C THR A 53 -32.76 -20.60 28.16
N ILE A 54 -33.24 -21.65 27.51
CA ILE A 54 -33.08 -23.04 27.96
C ILE A 54 -31.89 -23.65 27.21
N GLN A 55 -30.83 -24.01 27.91
CA GLN A 55 -29.68 -24.70 27.32
C GLN A 55 -29.84 -26.21 27.50
N LEU A 56 -29.89 -26.95 26.39
CA LEU A 56 -29.92 -28.40 26.35
C LEU A 56 -28.50 -28.91 26.11
N VAL A 57 -27.87 -29.46 27.14
CA VAL A 57 -26.46 -29.88 27.05
C VAL A 57 -26.28 -31.02 26.05
N GLY A 58 -25.22 -30.98 25.25
CA GLY A 58 -24.84 -32.05 24.31
C GLY A 58 -24.80 -33.42 24.99
N GLY A 59 -25.42 -34.43 24.35
CA GLY A 59 -25.60 -35.78 24.92
C GLY A 59 -26.82 -35.95 25.84
N LEU A 60 -27.60 -34.90 26.10
CA LEU A 60 -28.87 -35.01 26.83
C LEU A 60 -29.85 -35.92 26.06
N SER A 61 -30.32 -36.98 26.71
CA SER A 61 -31.20 -37.96 26.06
C SER A 61 -32.67 -37.74 26.44
N ILE A 62 -33.48 -37.27 25.49
CA ILE A 62 -34.92 -37.07 25.62
C ILE A 62 -35.64 -38.31 25.07
N THR A 63 -36.47 -38.95 25.89
CA THR A 63 -37.21 -40.16 25.49
C THR A 63 -38.55 -39.82 24.83
N SER A 64 -39.17 -38.71 25.23
CA SER A 64 -40.38 -38.18 24.59
C SER A 64 -40.60 -36.72 24.99
N SER A 65 -41.29 -35.96 24.15
CA SER A 65 -41.75 -34.61 24.48
C SER A 65 -43.26 -34.48 24.31
N LEU A 66 -43.86 -33.59 25.10
CA LEU A 66 -45.26 -33.17 24.98
C LEU A 66 -45.29 -31.66 24.78
N VAL A 67 -45.83 -31.22 23.65
CA VAL A 67 -45.78 -29.83 23.19
C VAL A 67 -47.19 -29.27 23.10
N THR A 68 -47.41 -28.06 23.61
CA THR A 68 -48.61 -27.25 23.34
C THR A 68 -48.21 -25.94 22.65
N SER A 69 -49.15 -25.03 22.41
CA SER A 69 -48.85 -23.72 21.83
C SER A 69 -47.92 -22.85 22.67
N ASN A 70 -47.81 -23.11 23.98
CA ASN A 70 -47.06 -22.26 24.92
C ASN A 70 -46.44 -23.02 26.12
N ALA A 71 -46.36 -24.35 26.06
CA ALA A 71 -45.75 -25.17 27.11
C ALA A 71 -45.07 -26.40 26.51
N LEU A 72 -44.04 -26.87 27.21
CA LEU A 72 -43.22 -28.01 26.80
C LEU A 72 -42.95 -28.91 28.00
N GLU A 73 -43.22 -30.21 27.89
CA GLU A 73 -42.71 -31.21 28.83
C GLU A 73 -41.70 -32.11 28.10
N LEU A 74 -40.47 -32.19 28.63
CA LEU A 74 -39.45 -33.13 28.20
C LEU A 74 -39.39 -34.28 29.19
N THR A 75 -39.48 -35.52 28.70
CA THR A 75 -39.20 -36.72 29.49
C THR A 75 -37.80 -37.21 29.14
N LEU A 76 -36.89 -37.20 30.11
CA LEU A 76 -35.49 -37.57 29.93
C LEU A 76 -35.26 -39.09 30.09
N SER A 77 -34.11 -39.58 29.63
CA SER A 77 -33.71 -40.99 29.67
C SER A 77 -33.63 -41.56 31.08
N ASN A 78 -33.30 -40.72 32.06
CA ASN A 78 -33.28 -41.06 33.48
C ASN A 78 -34.69 -41.05 34.13
N GLY A 79 -35.75 -40.84 33.34
CA GLY A 79 -37.15 -40.81 33.76
C GLY A 79 -37.61 -39.46 34.32
N ALA A 80 -36.73 -38.46 34.42
CA ALA A 80 -37.10 -37.13 34.88
C ALA A 80 -38.01 -36.41 33.87
N LYS A 81 -38.84 -35.50 34.38
CA LYS A 81 -39.75 -34.65 33.59
C LYS A 81 -39.40 -33.18 33.80
N VAL A 82 -39.14 -32.46 32.73
CA VAL A 82 -38.90 -31.01 32.77
C VAL A 82 -40.04 -30.31 32.07
N GLN A 83 -40.83 -29.54 32.82
CA GLN A 83 -41.97 -28.78 32.34
C GLN A 83 -41.59 -27.30 32.24
N ILE A 84 -41.69 -26.73 31.04
CA ILE A 84 -41.42 -25.31 30.76
C ILE A 84 -42.77 -24.65 30.45
N LEU A 85 -43.17 -23.69 31.28
CA LEU A 85 -44.40 -22.93 31.13
C LEU A 85 -44.09 -21.58 30.48
N GLY A 86 -44.82 -21.21 29.43
CA GLY A 86 -44.48 -20.06 28.59
C GLY A 86 -43.33 -20.36 27.62
N ALA A 87 -43.22 -21.62 27.18
CA ALA A 87 -42.11 -22.15 26.40
C ALA A 87 -41.85 -21.39 25.08
N ASP A 88 -42.86 -20.69 24.54
CA ASP A 88 -42.78 -19.83 23.35
C ASP A 88 -42.05 -18.50 23.59
N SER A 89 -41.83 -18.12 24.84
CA SER A 89 -41.10 -16.90 25.22
C SER A 89 -39.61 -17.13 25.52
N PHE A 90 -39.13 -18.38 25.45
CA PHE A 90 -37.73 -18.75 25.65
C PHE A 90 -36.97 -18.91 24.32
N GLY A 91 -35.68 -18.58 24.33
CA GLY A 91 -34.70 -19.10 23.38
C GLY A 91 -34.21 -20.48 23.81
N TYR A 92 -33.70 -21.28 22.87
CA TYR A 92 -33.20 -22.62 23.13
C TYR A 92 -31.81 -22.80 22.54
N ASP A 93 -30.82 -23.04 23.37
CA ASP A 93 -29.47 -23.39 22.95
C ASP A 93 -29.32 -24.91 22.95
N VAL A 94 -29.31 -25.53 21.77
CA VAL A 94 -29.30 -26.98 21.59
C VAL A 94 -27.88 -27.49 21.33
N GLY A 95 -27.37 -28.35 22.21
CA GLY A 95 -26.02 -28.92 22.11
C GLY A 95 -24.93 -28.06 22.76
N GLY A 96 -25.28 -26.90 23.32
CA GLY A 96 -24.35 -26.00 24.00
C GLY A 96 -24.00 -26.46 25.42
N ASN A 97 -22.92 -25.92 25.98
CA ASN A 97 -22.53 -26.08 27.37
C ASN A 97 -21.78 -24.81 27.81
N ALA A 98 -22.52 -23.84 28.35
CA ALA A 98 -21.98 -22.53 28.71
C ALA A 98 -20.92 -22.62 29.83
N LEU A 99 -21.03 -23.61 30.73
CA LEU A 99 -20.01 -23.84 31.77
C LEU A 99 -18.69 -24.37 31.20
N ALA A 100 -18.73 -25.03 30.03
CA ALA A 100 -17.56 -25.53 29.32
C ALA A 100 -17.10 -24.60 28.17
N GLY A 101 -17.75 -23.44 27.99
CA GLY A 101 -17.46 -22.52 26.88
C GLY A 101 -17.81 -23.08 25.49
N VAL A 102 -18.71 -24.05 25.43
CA VAL A 102 -19.19 -24.63 24.17
C VAL A 102 -20.51 -23.95 23.82
N ASP A 103 -20.56 -23.34 22.64
CA ASP A 103 -21.77 -22.73 22.10
C ASP A 103 -22.55 -23.77 21.30
N GLY A 104 -23.87 -23.84 21.50
CA GLY A 104 -24.72 -24.75 20.73
C GLY A 104 -25.43 -24.01 19.61
N THR A 105 -26.53 -24.60 19.13
CA THR A 105 -27.36 -23.97 18.10
C THR A 105 -28.53 -23.26 18.76
N ASP A 106 -28.55 -21.93 18.66
CA ASP A 106 -29.70 -21.12 19.06
C ASP A 106 -30.91 -21.41 18.17
N GLN A 107 -32.02 -21.74 18.82
CA GLN A 107 -33.30 -22.05 18.19
C GLN A 107 -34.43 -21.32 18.91
N THR A 108 -35.43 -20.90 18.12
CA THR A 108 -36.73 -20.49 18.66
C THR A 108 -37.52 -21.71 19.15
N PHE A 109 -38.59 -21.48 19.92
CA PHE A 109 -39.48 -22.57 20.34
C PHE A 109 -40.03 -23.41 19.18
N THR A 110 -40.35 -22.77 18.04
CA THR A 110 -40.85 -23.49 16.86
C THR A 110 -39.75 -24.33 16.23
N GLU A 111 -38.55 -23.79 16.08
CA GLU A 111 -37.40 -24.51 15.52
C GLU A 111 -36.98 -25.68 16.40
N LEU A 112 -36.94 -25.51 17.74
CA LEU A 112 -36.68 -26.62 18.66
C LEU A 112 -37.69 -27.76 18.44
N VAL A 113 -38.96 -27.42 18.37
CA VAL A 113 -40.04 -28.41 18.26
C VAL A 113 -39.96 -29.16 16.93
N GLU A 114 -39.71 -28.45 15.83
CA GLU A 114 -39.68 -29.01 14.48
C GLU A 114 -38.37 -29.72 14.14
N ASN A 115 -37.24 -29.06 14.41
CA ASN A 115 -35.92 -29.53 13.99
C ASN A 115 -35.28 -30.48 15.00
N THR A 116 -35.55 -30.27 16.30
CA THR A 116 -34.93 -31.07 17.36
C THR A 116 -35.89 -32.16 17.85
N LEU A 117 -37.14 -31.81 18.22
CA LEU A 117 -38.10 -32.76 18.79
C LEU A 117 -38.92 -33.54 17.74
N GLY A 118 -38.79 -33.18 16.46
CA GLY A 118 -39.36 -33.91 15.33
C GLY A 118 -40.90 -33.90 15.28
N THR A 119 -41.54 -32.84 15.77
CA THR A 119 -43.00 -32.66 15.74
C THR A 119 -43.35 -31.20 15.40
N THR A 120 -44.63 -30.84 15.33
CA THR A 120 -45.05 -29.45 15.08
C THR A 120 -45.70 -28.83 16.32
N VAL A 121 -45.55 -27.51 16.50
CA VAL A 121 -46.27 -26.74 17.52
C VAL A 121 -47.77 -26.71 17.17
N PRO A 122 -48.65 -27.32 17.99
CA PRO A 122 -50.07 -27.36 17.68
C PRO A 122 -50.76 -26.02 17.98
N ALA A 123 -51.64 -25.56 17.09
CA ALA A 123 -52.45 -24.36 17.32
C ALA A 123 -53.48 -24.51 18.46
N THR A 124 -53.98 -25.73 18.70
CA THR A 124 -54.79 -26.11 19.86
C THR A 124 -54.51 -27.56 20.25
N GLY A 125 -54.59 -27.91 21.54
CA GLY A 125 -54.31 -29.27 22.02
C GLY A 125 -52.83 -29.52 22.28
N SER A 126 -52.37 -30.77 22.10
CA SER A 126 -50.98 -31.14 22.31
C SER A 126 -50.48 -32.12 21.23
N SER A 127 -49.19 -32.00 20.91
CA SER A 127 -48.44 -32.87 20.00
C SER A 127 -47.35 -33.60 20.79
N THR A 128 -46.96 -34.80 20.35
CA THR A 128 -45.89 -35.57 20.99
C THR A 128 -44.68 -35.68 20.05
N GLY A 129 -43.50 -35.27 20.52
CA GLY A 129 -42.24 -35.52 19.84
C GLY A 129 -41.61 -36.86 20.23
N GLY A 130 -40.77 -37.38 19.35
CA GLY A 130 -40.11 -38.68 19.51
C GLY A 130 -38.93 -38.67 20.48
N ALA A 131 -38.25 -39.81 20.60
CA ALA A 131 -36.98 -39.88 21.32
C ALA A 131 -35.88 -39.18 20.51
N VAL A 132 -35.08 -38.36 21.19
CA VAL A 132 -34.04 -37.50 20.63
C VAL A 132 -32.84 -37.52 21.57
N GLU A 133 -31.67 -37.80 21.01
CA GLU A 133 -30.40 -37.49 21.68
C GLU A 133 -29.97 -36.11 21.20
N VAL A 134 -29.82 -35.17 22.13
CA VAL A 134 -29.34 -33.82 21.80
C VAL A 134 -27.91 -33.97 21.26
N PRO A 135 -27.62 -33.46 20.04
CA PRO A 135 -26.32 -33.62 19.41
C PRO A 135 -25.21 -33.21 20.37
N ASP A 136 -24.28 -34.14 20.61
CA ASP A 136 -23.05 -33.85 21.32
C ASP A 136 -22.14 -33.04 20.39
N SER A 137 -22.05 -31.74 20.65
CA SER A 137 -21.15 -30.81 19.94
C SER A 137 -19.67 -31.15 20.18
N THR A 138 -19.35 -32.18 20.98
CA THR A 138 -17.99 -32.73 21.15
C THR A 138 -17.66 -33.92 20.24
N ALA A 139 -18.57 -34.39 19.38
CA ALA A 139 -18.20 -35.27 18.27
C ALA A 139 -17.57 -34.41 17.15
N PRO A 140 -16.26 -34.56 16.82
CA PRO A 140 -15.65 -33.73 15.81
C PRO A 140 -16.33 -33.98 14.45
N ALA A 141 -16.99 -32.95 13.92
CA ALA A 141 -17.44 -32.94 12.54
C ALA A 141 -16.22 -33.29 11.67
N THR A 142 -16.30 -34.38 10.90
CA THR A 142 -15.22 -34.78 10.00
C THR A 142 -14.99 -33.62 9.03
N PRO A 143 -13.82 -32.96 9.05
CA PRO A 143 -13.55 -31.79 8.21
C PRO A 143 -13.76 -32.13 6.73
N THR A 144 -14.43 -31.25 5.99
CA THR A 144 -14.77 -31.47 4.58
C THR A 144 -14.01 -30.52 3.66
N PHE A 145 -13.48 -31.04 2.55
CA PHE A 145 -12.99 -30.25 1.43
C PHE A 145 -14.12 -29.85 0.49
N SER A 146 -14.19 -28.57 0.12
CA SER A 146 -15.08 -28.00 -0.89
C SER A 146 -14.29 -27.21 -1.92
N VAL A 147 -14.90 -26.94 -3.08
CA VAL A 147 -14.32 -26.06 -4.10
C VAL A 147 -15.38 -25.09 -4.60
N SER A 148 -14.98 -23.86 -4.87
CA SER A 148 -15.79 -22.83 -5.52
C SER A 148 -14.99 -22.11 -6.61
N ALA A 149 -15.70 -21.50 -7.55
CA ALA A 149 -15.15 -20.65 -8.61
C ALA A 149 -16.19 -19.58 -8.98
N ALA A 150 -15.76 -18.55 -9.71
CA ALA A 150 -16.69 -17.66 -10.39
C ALA A 150 -17.50 -18.44 -11.45
N THR A 151 -18.72 -17.98 -11.76
CA THR A 151 -19.56 -18.63 -12.78
C THR A 151 -18.98 -18.53 -14.19
N SER A 152 -18.23 -17.45 -14.45
CA SER A 152 -17.65 -17.17 -15.75
C SER A 152 -16.38 -16.35 -15.60
N VAL A 153 -15.48 -16.46 -16.58
CA VAL A 153 -14.26 -15.65 -16.72
C VAL A 153 -14.15 -15.18 -18.16
N ILE A 154 -13.66 -13.96 -18.35
CA ILE A 154 -13.37 -13.43 -19.68
C ILE A 154 -12.07 -14.09 -20.16
N GLU A 155 -12.03 -14.53 -21.41
CA GLU A 155 -10.81 -15.10 -21.99
C GLU A 155 -9.62 -14.14 -21.90
N GLY A 156 -8.42 -14.68 -21.66
CA GLY A 156 -7.22 -13.90 -21.35
C GLY A 156 -7.04 -13.58 -19.86
N ASN A 157 -8.05 -13.85 -19.02
CA ASN A 157 -7.93 -13.77 -17.56
C ASN A 157 -7.75 -15.16 -16.92
N ASP A 158 -7.41 -15.16 -15.62
CA ASP A 158 -7.25 -16.39 -14.85
C ASP A 158 -8.59 -16.95 -14.33
N ALA A 159 -8.84 -18.23 -14.59
CA ALA A 159 -9.84 -18.99 -13.87
C ALA A 159 -9.29 -19.42 -12.51
N VAL A 160 -9.87 -18.90 -11.42
CA VAL A 160 -9.44 -19.21 -10.05
C VAL A 160 -10.43 -20.13 -9.37
N PHE A 161 -9.95 -21.30 -8.96
CA PHE A 161 -10.68 -22.24 -8.11
C PHE A 161 -10.17 -22.14 -6.68
N THR A 162 -11.07 -21.86 -5.74
CA THR A 162 -10.76 -21.84 -4.31
C THR A 162 -11.18 -23.15 -3.69
N VAL A 163 -10.21 -23.92 -3.19
CA VAL A 163 -10.42 -25.17 -2.45
C VAL A 163 -10.34 -24.88 -0.97
N SER A 164 -11.39 -25.21 -0.22
CA SER A 164 -11.52 -24.90 1.20
C SER A 164 -11.65 -26.17 2.04
N LEU A 165 -11.02 -26.18 3.21
CA LEU A 165 -11.19 -27.19 4.26
C LEU A 165 -12.02 -26.57 5.39
N SER A 166 -13.12 -27.23 5.79
CA SER A 166 -14.12 -26.64 6.69
C SER A 166 -13.61 -26.27 8.10
N SER A 167 -12.47 -26.81 8.52
CA SER A 167 -11.81 -26.45 9.77
C SER A 167 -10.31 -26.77 9.73
N ALA A 168 -9.52 -25.91 10.36
CA ALA A 168 -8.07 -26.07 10.46
C ALA A 168 -7.70 -27.38 11.16
N GLN A 169 -6.70 -28.09 10.63
CA GLN A 169 -6.23 -29.36 11.19
C GLN A 169 -4.85 -29.22 11.83
N ALA A 170 -4.59 -29.95 12.90
CA ALA A 170 -3.30 -29.97 13.59
C ALA A 170 -2.19 -30.74 12.82
N THR A 171 -2.58 -31.48 11.78
CA THR A 171 -1.66 -32.20 10.88
C THR A 171 -1.98 -31.83 9.44
N ALA A 172 -0.98 -31.91 8.57
CA ALA A 172 -1.15 -31.58 7.16
C ALA A 172 -2.22 -32.48 6.52
N GLN A 173 -3.09 -31.88 5.71
CA GLN A 173 -4.15 -32.59 4.99
C GLN A 173 -3.92 -32.49 3.49
N THR A 174 -4.41 -33.46 2.72
CA THR A 174 -4.26 -33.48 1.28
C THR A 174 -5.58 -33.76 0.57
N VAL A 175 -5.77 -33.15 -0.59
CA VAL A 175 -6.87 -33.48 -1.50
C VAL A 175 -6.37 -33.42 -2.93
N ASN A 176 -6.78 -34.37 -3.76
CA ASN A 176 -6.44 -34.35 -5.18
C ASN A 176 -7.44 -33.48 -5.93
N TYR A 177 -7.00 -32.82 -6.99
CA TYR A 177 -7.86 -32.14 -7.95
C TYR A 177 -7.57 -32.62 -9.37
N ALA A 178 -8.62 -32.65 -10.18
CA ALA A 178 -8.53 -32.91 -11.61
C ALA A 178 -9.27 -31.81 -12.39
N LEU A 179 -8.67 -31.37 -13.50
CA LEU A 179 -9.23 -30.37 -14.40
C LEU A 179 -9.82 -31.04 -15.65
N ALA A 180 -11.00 -30.60 -16.07
CA ALA A 180 -11.62 -31.04 -17.31
C ALA A 180 -12.24 -29.87 -18.07
N GLY A 181 -11.93 -29.76 -19.37
CA GLY A 181 -12.62 -28.82 -20.26
C GLY A 181 -14.09 -29.22 -20.47
N THR A 182 -14.95 -28.23 -20.67
CA THR A 182 -16.39 -28.38 -20.89
C THR A 182 -16.82 -27.54 -22.07
N GLY A 183 -17.92 -27.93 -22.73
CA GLY A 183 -18.56 -27.08 -23.74
C GLY A 183 -17.82 -26.92 -25.07
N GLY A 184 -16.68 -27.58 -25.26
CA GLY A 184 -15.84 -27.44 -26.46
C GLY A 184 -14.37 -27.28 -26.09
N ALA A 185 -14.11 -26.65 -24.94
CA ALA A 185 -12.78 -26.33 -24.46
C ALA A 185 -11.85 -27.56 -24.34
N VAL A 186 -10.67 -27.42 -24.90
CA VAL A 186 -9.52 -28.33 -24.88
C VAL A 186 -8.42 -27.70 -24.02
N LEU A 187 -8.20 -28.26 -22.82
CA LEU A 187 -7.12 -27.82 -21.92
C LEU A 187 -5.76 -27.88 -22.63
N GLY A 188 -4.97 -26.82 -22.47
CA GLY A 188 -3.70 -26.64 -23.19
C GLY A 188 -3.82 -25.90 -24.54
N THR A 189 -5.03 -25.76 -25.08
CA THR A 189 -5.34 -24.87 -26.21
C THR A 189 -6.03 -23.62 -25.67
N ASP A 190 -7.21 -23.80 -25.08
CA ASP A 190 -8.05 -22.69 -24.56
C ASP A 190 -7.65 -22.30 -23.12
N THR A 191 -6.70 -23.03 -22.56
CA THR A 191 -6.07 -22.72 -21.28
C THR A 191 -4.59 -23.02 -21.36
N THR A 192 -3.78 -22.43 -20.50
CA THR A 192 -2.43 -22.98 -20.25
C THR A 192 -2.54 -24.38 -19.63
N THR A 193 -1.57 -25.24 -19.91
CA THR A 193 -1.58 -26.62 -19.37
C THR A 193 -1.25 -26.59 -17.89
N VAL A 194 -2.28 -26.71 -17.05
CA VAL A 194 -2.14 -27.00 -15.61
C VAL A 194 -2.37 -28.49 -15.43
N ALA A 195 -1.39 -29.20 -14.86
CA ALA A 195 -1.53 -30.63 -14.60
C ALA A 195 -2.46 -30.86 -13.40
N ASP A 196 -3.21 -31.97 -13.44
CA ASP A 196 -3.87 -32.51 -12.24
C ASP A 196 -2.86 -32.66 -11.10
N GLY A 197 -3.31 -32.49 -9.86
CA GLY A 197 -2.38 -32.43 -8.75
C GLY A 197 -2.99 -32.77 -7.39
N THR A 198 -2.11 -32.74 -6.39
CA THR A 198 -2.48 -32.89 -4.98
C THR A 198 -2.22 -31.57 -4.28
N LEU A 199 -3.25 -31.00 -3.67
CA LEU A 199 -3.13 -29.86 -2.77
C LEU A 199 -2.76 -30.39 -1.39
N THR A 200 -1.71 -29.80 -0.79
CA THR A 200 -1.31 -30.08 0.60
C THR A 200 -1.57 -28.83 1.44
N PHE A 201 -2.47 -28.96 2.40
CA PHE A 201 -2.79 -27.95 3.40
C PHE A 201 -1.88 -28.18 4.59
N ALA A 202 -1.06 -27.20 4.95
CA ALA A 202 -0.23 -27.26 6.15
C ALA A 202 -1.11 -27.28 7.43
N PRO A 203 -0.59 -27.70 8.59
CA PRO A 203 -1.33 -27.53 9.84
C PRO A 203 -1.81 -26.09 10.01
N GLY A 204 -3.09 -25.90 10.34
CA GLY A 204 -3.71 -24.57 10.46
C GLY A 204 -4.29 -23.99 9.16
N GLU A 205 -3.94 -24.53 7.99
CA GLU A 205 -4.38 -23.99 6.70
C GLU A 205 -5.78 -24.50 6.30
N VAL A 206 -6.63 -23.59 5.81
CA VAL A 206 -8.03 -23.91 5.44
C VAL A 206 -8.39 -23.55 4.01
N THR A 207 -7.53 -22.90 3.25
CA THR A 207 -7.78 -22.55 1.85
C THR A 207 -6.54 -22.74 0.97
N LYS A 208 -6.74 -23.19 -0.26
CA LYS A 208 -5.74 -23.23 -1.34
C LYS A 208 -6.43 -22.76 -2.63
N THR A 209 -5.66 -22.22 -3.56
CA THR A 209 -6.17 -21.87 -4.88
C THR A 209 -5.51 -22.72 -5.97
N VAL A 210 -6.27 -23.02 -7.01
CA VAL A 210 -5.77 -23.54 -8.29
C VAL A 210 -6.12 -22.49 -9.34
N THR A 211 -5.08 -21.86 -9.88
CA THR A 211 -5.20 -20.82 -10.91
C THR A 211 -4.88 -21.42 -12.26
N VAL A 212 -5.81 -21.26 -13.21
CA VAL A 212 -5.65 -21.73 -14.58
C VAL A 212 -5.83 -20.54 -15.53
N PRO A 213 -4.73 -20.02 -16.12
CA PRO A 213 -4.82 -18.99 -17.14
C PRO A 213 -5.65 -19.47 -18.33
N VAL A 214 -6.70 -18.71 -18.68
CA VAL A 214 -7.55 -18.95 -19.85
C VAL A 214 -6.92 -18.25 -21.04
N THR A 215 -6.67 -19.01 -22.10
CA THR A 215 -6.07 -18.49 -23.33
C THR A 215 -7.12 -17.70 -24.07
N PHE A 216 -6.76 -16.50 -24.52
CA PHE A 216 -7.60 -15.74 -25.45
C PHE A 216 -7.26 -16.12 -26.89
N ASP A 217 -8.27 -16.40 -27.70
CA ASP A 217 -8.09 -16.60 -29.13
C ASP A 217 -9.09 -15.80 -30.00
N SER A 218 -9.02 -16.01 -31.32
CA SER A 218 -9.72 -15.20 -32.33
C SER A 218 -11.01 -15.79 -32.86
N THR A 219 -11.34 -16.98 -32.39
CA THR A 219 -12.55 -17.69 -32.70
C THR A 219 -13.63 -17.21 -31.72
N VAL A 220 -14.91 -17.36 -32.08
CA VAL A 220 -16.02 -16.96 -31.18
C VAL A 220 -16.72 -18.23 -30.78
N GLU A 221 -16.64 -18.56 -29.51
CA GLU A 221 -17.06 -19.84 -28.95
C GLU A 221 -18.27 -19.65 -28.05
N THR A 222 -19.37 -20.33 -28.36
CA THR A 222 -20.53 -20.33 -27.46
C THR A 222 -20.47 -21.52 -26.51
N GLY A 223 -20.22 -21.27 -25.23
CA GLY A 223 -20.48 -22.21 -24.14
C GLY A 223 -19.27 -23.00 -23.63
N GLU A 224 -18.05 -22.55 -23.92
CA GLU A 224 -16.82 -23.16 -23.40
C GLU A 224 -16.59 -22.90 -21.92
N GLY A 225 -15.72 -23.69 -21.29
CA GLY A 225 -15.40 -23.58 -19.88
C GLY A 225 -14.55 -24.73 -19.35
N MET A 226 -14.36 -24.76 -18.04
CA MET A 226 -13.70 -25.88 -17.37
C MET A 226 -14.34 -26.20 -16.01
N THR A 227 -14.11 -27.42 -15.54
CA THR A 227 -14.52 -27.90 -14.22
C THR A 227 -13.32 -28.43 -13.45
N LEU A 228 -13.19 -28.02 -12.19
CA LEU A 228 -12.28 -28.65 -11.23
C LEU A 228 -13.08 -29.62 -10.36
N THR A 229 -12.60 -30.86 -10.25
CA THR A 229 -13.19 -31.90 -9.40
C THR A 229 -12.20 -32.38 -8.34
N LEU A 230 -12.59 -32.37 -7.08
CA LEU A 230 -11.81 -32.88 -5.96
C LEU A 230 -12.01 -34.38 -5.78
N SER A 231 -10.94 -35.08 -5.38
CA SER A 231 -10.96 -36.52 -5.10
C SER A 231 -9.95 -36.90 -4.03
N ALA A 232 -10.06 -38.13 -3.50
CA ALA A 232 -9.09 -38.73 -2.58
C ALA A 232 -8.62 -37.82 -1.42
N PRO A 233 -9.54 -37.35 -0.54
CA PRO A 233 -9.17 -36.58 0.63
C PRO A 233 -8.32 -37.44 1.60
N SER A 234 -7.43 -36.81 2.37
CA SER A 234 -6.60 -37.48 3.37
C SER A 234 -7.43 -38.09 4.50
N THR A 235 -6.88 -39.11 5.15
CA THR A 235 -7.55 -39.82 6.25
C THR A 235 -7.98 -38.86 7.36
N GLY A 236 -9.23 -38.96 7.80
CA GLY A 236 -9.79 -38.05 8.82
C GLY A 236 -10.46 -36.80 8.24
N THR A 237 -10.50 -36.66 6.91
CA THR A 237 -11.27 -35.63 6.20
C THR A 237 -12.21 -36.27 5.18
N ALA A 238 -13.19 -35.52 4.70
CA ALA A 238 -14.17 -35.94 3.69
C ALA A 238 -14.28 -34.91 2.56
N LEU A 239 -15.01 -35.26 1.49
CA LEU A 239 -15.40 -34.30 0.45
C LEU A 239 -16.79 -33.74 0.75
N ALA A 240 -17.05 -32.50 0.37
CA ALA A 240 -18.40 -31.93 0.35
C ALA A 240 -19.31 -32.71 -0.61
N ALA A 241 -20.63 -32.57 -0.43
CA ALA A 241 -21.63 -33.25 -1.27
C ALA A 241 -21.45 -32.97 -2.77
N THR A 242 -20.93 -31.78 -3.12
CA THR A 242 -20.58 -31.36 -4.48
C THR A 242 -19.11 -30.97 -4.53
N PRO A 243 -18.18 -31.93 -4.77
CA PRO A 243 -16.75 -31.68 -4.75
C PRO A 243 -16.23 -31.11 -6.07
N SER A 244 -17.02 -30.31 -6.78
CA SER A 244 -16.66 -29.77 -8.08
C SER A 244 -17.19 -28.36 -8.28
N ALA A 245 -16.42 -27.52 -8.98
CA ALA A 245 -16.82 -26.19 -9.41
C ALA A 245 -16.54 -26.03 -10.90
N ALA A 246 -17.39 -25.28 -11.59
CA ALA A 246 -17.27 -25.01 -13.02
C ALA A 246 -17.22 -23.51 -13.28
N VAL A 247 -16.49 -23.12 -14.31
CA VAL A 247 -16.37 -21.75 -14.82
C VAL A 247 -16.56 -21.78 -16.33
N SER A 248 -17.37 -20.89 -16.90
CA SER A 248 -17.48 -20.72 -18.35
C SER A 248 -16.51 -19.67 -18.87
N PHE A 249 -15.98 -19.85 -20.07
CA PHE A 249 -15.20 -18.84 -20.77
C PHE A 249 -16.14 -17.93 -21.56
N VAL A 250 -15.81 -16.65 -21.59
CA VAL A 250 -16.62 -15.63 -22.26
C VAL A 250 -15.71 -14.77 -23.11
N ASP A 251 -16.04 -14.67 -24.40
CA ASP A 251 -15.37 -13.78 -25.32
C ASP A 251 -15.44 -12.32 -24.82
N PRO A 252 -14.34 -11.56 -24.94
CA PRO A 252 -14.42 -10.12 -24.76
C PRO A 252 -15.29 -9.49 -25.85
N PRO A 253 -15.98 -8.37 -25.58
CA PRO A 253 -16.71 -7.63 -26.61
C PRO A 253 -15.75 -7.13 -27.70
N ALA A 254 -16.19 -7.22 -28.96
CA ALA A 254 -15.40 -6.75 -30.11
C ALA A 254 -14.99 -5.28 -29.94
N PRO A 255 -13.72 -4.93 -30.20
CA PRO A 255 -13.24 -3.57 -30.01
C PRO A 255 -13.88 -2.59 -30.99
N THR A 256 -14.11 -1.36 -30.53
CA THR A 256 -14.29 -0.20 -31.39
C THR A 256 -12.93 0.45 -31.65
N PHE A 257 -12.82 1.25 -32.70
CA PHE A 257 -11.57 1.93 -33.07
C PHE A 257 -11.81 3.43 -33.18
N THR A 258 -10.93 4.21 -32.58
CA THR A 258 -10.94 5.68 -32.68
C THR A 258 -9.74 6.16 -33.47
N LEU A 259 -9.92 7.26 -34.20
CA LEU A 259 -8.90 7.92 -34.99
C LEU A 259 -8.61 9.30 -34.38
N THR A 260 -7.38 9.50 -33.91
CA THR A 260 -6.91 10.82 -33.48
C THR A 260 -5.68 11.24 -34.28
N SER A 261 -5.38 12.53 -34.25
CA SER A 261 -4.18 13.10 -34.88
C SER A 261 -3.45 13.99 -33.88
N ASN A 262 -2.14 14.12 -34.04
CA ASN A 262 -1.34 15.11 -33.32
C ASN A 262 -1.50 16.55 -33.85
N ALA A 263 -2.25 16.76 -34.95
CA ALA A 263 -2.56 18.08 -35.48
C ALA A 263 -3.47 18.88 -34.51
N VAL A 264 -3.15 20.15 -34.32
CA VAL A 264 -3.91 21.07 -33.44
C VAL A 264 -5.25 21.42 -34.09
N ALA A 265 -6.35 21.20 -33.39
CA ALA A 265 -7.69 21.44 -33.91
C ALA A 265 -7.89 22.91 -34.30
N GLY A 266 -8.21 23.15 -35.59
CA GLY A 266 -8.42 24.49 -36.14
C GLY A 266 -7.16 25.24 -36.57
N ALA A 267 -5.96 24.67 -36.37
CA ALA A 267 -4.72 25.21 -36.91
C ALA A 267 -4.32 24.48 -38.21
N ALA A 268 -3.66 25.19 -39.11
CA ALA A 268 -3.11 24.62 -40.34
C ALA A 268 -1.77 23.93 -40.05
N THR A 269 -1.58 22.74 -40.62
CA THR A 269 -0.27 22.06 -40.64
C THR A 269 0.50 22.53 -41.88
N GLU A 270 1.76 22.89 -41.70
CA GLU A 270 2.60 23.30 -42.83
C GLU A 270 2.96 22.12 -43.74
N GLU A 271 2.98 22.38 -45.05
CA GLU A 271 3.50 21.43 -46.02
C GLU A 271 4.97 21.08 -45.76
N GLY A 272 5.33 19.83 -46.01
CA GLY A 272 6.65 19.27 -45.68
C GLY A 272 6.72 18.67 -44.27
N GLN A 273 5.67 18.85 -43.46
CA GLN A 273 5.55 18.25 -42.13
C GLN A 273 4.76 16.94 -42.17
N ASP A 274 4.98 16.12 -41.15
CA ASP A 274 4.30 14.84 -40.95
C ASP A 274 3.15 14.98 -39.94
N ILE A 275 1.98 14.46 -40.29
CA ILE A 275 0.87 14.26 -39.37
C ILE A 275 0.89 12.81 -38.92
N THR A 276 0.94 12.58 -37.62
CA THR A 276 0.81 11.24 -37.05
C THR A 276 -0.63 11.01 -36.65
N TYR A 277 -1.26 10.05 -37.31
CA TYR A 277 -2.55 9.51 -36.92
C TYR A 277 -2.34 8.36 -35.95
N THR A 278 -3.07 8.37 -34.85
CA THR A 278 -3.10 7.30 -33.86
C THR A 278 -4.45 6.62 -33.94
N ILE A 279 -4.43 5.32 -34.18
CA ILE A 279 -5.63 4.49 -34.23
C ILE A 279 -5.62 3.62 -32.98
N THR A 280 -6.63 3.78 -32.14
CA THR A 280 -6.67 3.14 -30.81
C THR A 280 -7.84 2.17 -30.74
N PRO A 281 -7.60 0.88 -30.46
CA PRO A 281 -8.68 -0.05 -30.15
C PRO A 281 -9.22 0.19 -28.74
N SER A 282 -10.52 0.03 -28.51
CA SER A 282 -11.15 0.23 -27.20
C SER A 282 -10.84 -0.89 -26.19
N SER A 283 -10.38 -2.04 -26.69
CA SER A 283 -10.06 -3.26 -25.95
C SER A 283 -9.08 -4.10 -26.77
N ILE A 284 -8.62 -5.23 -26.24
CA ILE A 284 -7.81 -6.18 -26.99
C ILE A 284 -8.53 -6.64 -28.27
N THR A 285 -7.80 -6.77 -29.38
CA THR A 285 -8.39 -7.23 -30.64
C THR A 285 -8.63 -8.74 -30.64
N ASP A 286 -9.88 -9.16 -30.87
CA ASP A 286 -10.28 -10.58 -31.01
C ASP A 286 -9.60 -11.22 -32.22
N LYS A 287 -9.59 -10.56 -33.36
CA LYS A 287 -8.97 -11.07 -34.59
C LYS A 287 -8.11 -10.01 -35.26
N ALA A 288 -7.53 -10.38 -36.39
CA ALA A 288 -6.84 -9.42 -37.21
C ALA A 288 -7.83 -8.42 -37.82
N TYR A 289 -7.66 -7.13 -37.51
CA TYR A 289 -8.42 -6.05 -38.13
C TYR A 289 -7.56 -5.35 -39.16
N THR A 290 -8.07 -5.24 -40.39
CA THR A 290 -7.42 -4.49 -41.47
C THR A 290 -8.29 -3.31 -41.86
N PHE A 291 -7.74 -2.11 -41.77
CA PHE A 291 -8.38 -0.85 -42.13
C PHE A 291 -7.63 -0.18 -43.26
N THR A 292 -8.35 0.68 -43.98
CA THR A 292 -7.75 1.64 -44.91
C THR A 292 -7.84 3.02 -44.28
N LEU A 293 -6.70 3.65 -44.01
CA LEU A 293 -6.64 5.07 -43.71
C LEU A 293 -6.59 5.83 -45.04
N SER A 294 -7.54 6.74 -45.26
CA SER A 294 -7.64 7.51 -46.51
C SER A 294 -7.73 9.00 -46.21
N THR A 295 -6.86 9.78 -46.83
CA THR A 295 -6.81 11.23 -46.72
C THR A 295 -7.23 11.84 -48.06
N LEU A 296 -8.25 12.70 -48.04
CA LEU A 296 -8.78 13.36 -49.23
C LEU A 296 -9.03 14.84 -48.92
N GLY A 297 -8.91 15.70 -49.94
CA GLY A 297 -9.30 17.11 -49.82
C GLY A 297 -10.77 17.27 -49.41
N ASP A 298 -11.01 18.18 -48.48
CA ASP A 298 -12.34 18.51 -47.95
C ASP A 298 -12.39 20.03 -47.73
N THR A 299 -13.55 20.66 -47.93
CA THR A 299 -13.66 22.11 -47.73
C THR A 299 -13.79 22.50 -46.25
N VAL A 300 -13.84 21.52 -45.35
CA VAL A 300 -13.97 21.66 -43.88
C VAL A 300 -15.08 22.65 -43.55
N GLY A 301 -16.30 22.33 -43.97
CA GLY A 301 -17.47 23.20 -43.76
C GLY A 301 -17.42 24.54 -44.51
N GLY A 302 -16.54 24.66 -45.53
CA GLY A 302 -16.36 25.86 -46.34
C GLY A 302 -15.30 26.84 -45.83
N VAL A 303 -14.47 26.43 -44.87
CA VAL A 303 -13.43 27.27 -44.24
C VAL A 303 -12.16 27.35 -45.11
N ALA A 304 -11.91 26.36 -45.97
CA ALA A 304 -10.72 26.27 -46.82
C ALA A 304 -11.06 25.71 -48.22
N THR A 305 -10.15 25.89 -49.19
CA THR A 305 -10.20 25.13 -50.45
C THR A 305 -9.87 23.66 -50.17
N ALA A 306 -10.42 22.73 -50.96
CA ALA A 306 -10.11 21.32 -50.77
C ALA A 306 -8.69 21.04 -51.30
N ALA A 307 -7.83 20.48 -50.46
CA ALA A 307 -6.48 20.08 -50.82
C ALA A 307 -6.49 19.11 -52.03
N GLY A 308 -5.48 19.21 -52.86
CA GLY A 308 -5.17 18.27 -53.92
C GLY A 308 -4.82 16.87 -53.41
N ALA A 309 -4.94 15.88 -54.30
CA ALA A 309 -4.53 14.51 -53.99
C ALA A 309 -3.00 14.34 -53.97
N THR A 310 -2.26 15.32 -54.51
CA THR A 310 -0.79 15.36 -54.57
C THR A 310 -0.15 15.80 -53.26
N ASP A 311 -0.92 16.42 -52.39
CA ASP A 311 -0.43 17.08 -51.17
C ASP A 311 -0.29 16.07 -50.03
N PHE A 312 -0.63 14.80 -50.28
CA PHE A 312 -0.55 13.70 -49.33
C PHE A 312 0.26 12.54 -49.91
N SER A 313 1.33 12.15 -49.23
CA SER A 313 2.14 10.99 -49.61
C SER A 313 2.23 9.97 -48.47
N PRO A 314 1.72 8.73 -48.66
CA PRO A 314 0.70 8.35 -49.65
C PRO A 314 -0.70 8.82 -49.22
N ALA A 315 -1.60 9.08 -50.16
CA ALA A 315 -2.99 9.47 -49.86
C ALA A 315 -3.84 8.36 -49.22
N SER A 316 -3.36 7.10 -49.22
CA SER A 316 -4.02 5.98 -48.57
C SER A 316 -3.02 4.94 -48.08
N GLN A 317 -3.30 4.36 -46.91
CA GLN A 317 -2.46 3.38 -46.24
C GLN A 317 -3.29 2.25 -45.64
N THR A 318 -2.72 1.05 -45.60
CA THR A 318 -3.33 -0.10 -44.91
C THR A 318 -2.80 -0.17 -43.49
N VAL A 319 -3.72 -0.24 -42.52
CA VAL A 319 -3.41 -0.40 -41.11
C VAL A 319 -3.90 -1.76 -40.67
N THR A 320 -3.03 -2.57 -40.07
CA THR A 320 -3.40 -3.91 -39.59
C THR A 320 -3.13 -4.02 -38.09
N PHE A 321 -4.13 -4.42 -37.34
CA PHE A 321 -3.97 -4.94 -35.99
C PHE A 321 -3.93 -6.46 -36.08
N ALA A 322 -2.93 -7.08 -35.48
CA ALA A 322 -2.95 -8.53 -35.27
C ALA A 322 -4.02 -8.88 -34.22
N ALA A 323 -4.42 -10.16 -34.14
CA ALA A 323 -5.17 -10.65 -32.98
C ALA A 323 -4.34 -10.48 -31.70
N GLY A 324 -4.98 -10.15 -30.58
CA GLY A 324 -4.32 -9.91 -29.29
C GLY A 324 -3.64 -8.54 -29.15
N ALA A 325 -3.84 -7.61 -30.08
CA ALA A 325 -3.22 -6.29 -30.02
C ALA A 325 -3.95 -5.39 -29.00
N THR A 326 -3.18 -4.81 -28.07
CA THR A 326 -3.67 -3.85 -27.07
C THR A 326 -3.11 -2.44 -27.27
N THR A 327 -2.14 -2.29 -28.16
CA THR A 327 -1.42 -1.03 -28.38
C THR A 327 -1.97 -0.30 -29.59
N ALA A 328 -2.08 1.03 -29.49
CA ALA A 328 -2.45 1.87 -30.63
C ALA A 328 -1.43 1.74 -31.77
N GLN A 329 -1.91 1.79 -33.01
CA GLN A 329 -1.06 1.85 -34.20
C GLN A 329 -0.93 3.30 -34.64
N THR A 330 0.30 3.72 -34.96
CA THR A 330 0.56 5.04 -35.53
C THR A 330 0.81 4.96 -37.02
N VAL A 331 0.25 5.90 -37.77
CA VAL A 331 0.44 6.05 -39.21
C VAL A 331 0.90 7.46 -39.48
N VAL A 332 2.04 7.58 -40.15
CA VAL A 332 2.57 8.87 -40.57
C VAL A 332 2.01 9.22 -41.95
N GLN A 333 1.40 10.38 -42.04
CA GLN A 333 0.97 11.01 -43.29
C GLN A 333 1.88 12.19 -43.55
N THR A 334 2.67 12.11 -44.62
CA THR A 334 3.47 13.25 -45.05
C THR A 334 2.58 14.21 -45.84
N ILE A 335 2.60 15.48 -45.43
CA ILE A 335 2.06 16.59 -46.21
C ILE A 335 3.15 17.01 -47.19
N VAL A 336 2.89 16.88 -48.49
CA VAL A 336 3.90 17.08 -49.52
C VAL A 336 4.06 18.58 -49.77
N ASN A 337 5.26 19.09 -49.54
CA ASN A 337 5.66 20.40 -50.07
C ASN A 337 6.03 20.23 -51.54
N ASP A 338 5.14 20.67 -52.42
CA ASP A 338 5.35 20.62 -53.87
C ASP A 338 5.91 21.92 -54.46
N GLY A 339 6.01 22.96 -53.62
CA GLY A 339 6.57 24.28 -53.93
C GLY A 339 5.63 25.21 -54.70
N VAL A 340 4.36 24.83 -54.89
CA VAL A 340 3.29 25.72 -55.35
C VAL A 340 2.73 26.48 -54.15
N SER A 341 2.28 27.72 -54.37
CA SER A 341 1.60 28.48 -53.31
C SER A 341 0.11 28.42 -53.54
N GLU A 342 -0.60 27.81 -52.59
CA GLU A 342 -1.99 27.37 -52.75
C GLU A 342 -2.89 27.93 -51.64
N GLY A 343 -2.30 28.42 -50.55
CA GLY A 343 -3.00 29.08 -49.46
C GLY A 343 -3.52 28.09 -48.41
N LEU A 344 -4.58 28.46 -47.69
CA LEU A 344 -5.16 27.58 -46.68
C LEU A 344 -6.07 26.53 -47.33
N GLU A 345 -5.74 25.27 -47.12
CA GLU A 345 -6.48 24.13 -47.67
C GLU A 345 -6.99 23.18 -46.57
N GLY A 346 -8.01 22.41 -46.89
CA GLY A 346 -8.67 21.49 -45.97
C GLY A 346 -8.64 20.05 -46.47
N TYR A 347 -8.63 19.11 -45.52
CA TYR A 347 -8.68 17.68 -45.79
C TYR A 347 -9.52 16.94 -44.75
N LYS A 348 -9.94 15.73 -45.12
CA LYS A 348 -10.60 14.75 -44.26
C LYS A 348 -9.86 13.43 -44.32
N THR A 349 -9.44 12.95 -43.17
CA THR A 349 -8.84 11.62 -42.99
C THR A 349 -9.88 10.69 -42.40
N SER A 350 -10.17 9.59 -43.08
CA SER A 350 -11.17 8.60 -42.65
C SER A 350 -10.51 7.25 -42.43
N LEU A 351 -10.84 6.62 -41.30
CA LEU A 351 -10.55 5.21 -41.05
C LEU A 351 -11.70 4.39 -41.63
N LEU A 352 -11.39 3.61 -42.66
CA LEU A 352 -12.37 2.84 -43.42
C LEU A 352 -12.22 1.34 -43.12
N ASP A 353 -13.35 0.66 -42.96
CA ASP A 353 -13.38 -0.80 -42.88
C ASP A 353 -13.12 -1.47 -44.25
N SER A 354 -13.11 -2.80 -44.28
CA SER A 354 -12.91 -3.58 -45.51
C SER A 354 -14.00 -3.40 -46.58
N THR A 355 -15.14 -2.80 -46.23
CA THR A 355 -16.23 -2.43 -47.15
C THR A 355 -16.17 -0.97 -47.58
N PHE A 356 -15.14 -0.23 -47.16
CA PHE A 356 -14.97 1.21 -47.31
C PHE A 356 -16.03 2.06 -46.57
N ALA A 357 -16.68 1.50 -45.55
CA ALA A 357 -17.52 2.28 -44.64
C ALA A 357 -16.64 3.03 -43.62
N ALA A 358 -16.98 4.29 -43.36
CA ALA A 358 -16.26 5.10 -42.37
C ALA A 358 -16.57 4.61 -40.95
N ILE A 359 -15.53 4.21 -40.23
CA ILE A 359 -15.57 3.86 -38.81
C ILE A 359 -15.46 5.14 -37.98
N ASP A 360 -14.46 5.95 -38.32
CA ASP A 360 -14.18 7.24 -37.71
C ASP A 360 -13.51 8.17 -38.73
N SER A 361 -13.56 9.48 -38.51
CA SER A 361 -12.90 10.45 -39.37
C SER A 361 -12.57 11.74 -38.65
N THR A 362 -11.46 12.35 -39.03
CA THR A 362 -11.06 13.69 -38.58
C THR A 362 -10.84 14.60 -39.78
N THR A 363 -10.98 15.91 -39.57
CA THR A 363 -10.68 16.95 -40.57
C THR A 363 -9.50 17.78 -40.10
N GLY A 364 -8.68 18.25 -41.02
CA GLY A 364 -7.61 19.18 -40.71
C GLY A 364 -7.42 20.21 -41.80
N LEU A 365 -6.53 21.16 -41.51
CA LEU A 365 -6.13 22.22 -42.42
C LEU A 365 -4.64 22.05 -42.74
N ILE A 366 -4.25 22.38 -43.97
CA ILE A 366 -2.85 22.52 -44.38
C ILE A 366 -2.61 23.91 -44.98
N THR A 367 -1.35 24.33 -44.97
CA THR A 367 -0.90 25.60 -45.56
C THR A 367 0.50 25.42 -46.13
N ASP A 368 0.85 26.22 -47.13
CA ASP A 368 2.22 26.33 -47.64
C ASP A 368 3.23 26.42 -46.46
N PRO A 369 4.44 25.85 -46.58
CA PRO A 369 5.42 25.93 -45.51
C PRO A 369 5.77 27.39 -45.23
N THR A 370 5.78 27.80 -43.96
CA THR A 370 6.49 29.02 -43.60
C THR A 370 7.97 28.67 -43.64
N SER A 371 8.56 28.88 -44.82
CA SER A 371 9.90 28.41 -45.18
C SER A 371 10.93 28.53 -44.04
N GLY A 372 11.34 27.40 -43.46
CA GLY A 372 12.24 27.33 -42.30
C GLY A 372 13.42 26.38 -42.51
N SER A 373 14.16 26.46 -43.63
CA SER A 373 15.40 25.70 -43.86
C SER A 373 16.67 26.55 -43.66
N GLY A 374 16.55 27.81 -43.24
CA GLY A 374 17.70 28.67 -42.93
C GLY A 374 18.29 28.38 -41.55
N THR A 375 19.62 28.51 -41.39
CA THR A 375 20.19 28.72 -40.06
C THR A 375 19.74 30.09 -39.56
N GLY A 376 18.88 30.14 -38.55
CA GLY A 376 18.44 31.41 -37.97
C GLY A 376 19.58 32.21 -37.35
N THR A 377 19.35 33.50 -37.18
CA THR A 377 20.33 34.50 -36.76
C THR A 377 20.02 34.98 -35.34
N VAL A 378 21.08 35.25 -34.57
CA VAL A 378 20.95 35.88 -33.25
C VAL A 378 21.21 37.37 -33.37
N TYR A 379 20.21 38.19 -33.04
CA TYR A 379 20.28 39.65 -33.03
C TYR A 379 20.35 40.15 -31.59
N ALA A 380 21.35 40.98 -31.26
CA ALA A 380 21.41 41.65 -29.97
C ALA A 380 20.97 43.11 -30.13
N LEU A 381 19.98 43.53 -29.34
CA LEU A 381 19.50 44.91 -29.32
C LEU A 381 20.54 45.84 -28.68
N THR A 382 20.50 47.10 -29.09
CA THR A 382 21.41 48.16 -28.68
C THR A 382 20.64 49.26 -27.95
N THR A 383 21.33 50.28 -27.45
CA THR A 383 20.64 51.44 -26.82
C THR A 383 19.99 52.38 -27.85
N SER A 384 20.13 52.09 -29.16
CA SER A 384 19.53 52.88 -30.23
C SER A 384 18.20 52.25 -30.67
N ILE A 385 17.41 52.96 -31.47
CA ILE A 385 16.25 52.33 -32.10
C ILE A 385 16.73 51.28 -33.11
N ASP A 386 16.38 50.03 -32.88
CA ASP A 386 16.76 48.90 -33.73
C ASP A 386 15.65 48.54 -34.71
N ASN A 387 16.05 48.11 -35.91
CA ASN A 387 15.14 47.58 -36.93
C ASN A 387 15.78 46.34 -37.52
N PHE A 388 15.40 45.17 -37.01
CA PHE A 388 15.95 43.88 -37.40
C PHE A 388 14.91 43.08 -38.20
N PRO A 389 15.03 43.06 -39.55
CA PRO A 389 14.31 42.09 -40.36
C PRO A 389 15.00 40.73 -40.24
N GLY A 390 14.28 39.77 -39.71
CA GLY A 390 14.70 38.38 -39.56
C GLY A 390 14.95 37.66 -40.89
N THR A 391 15.41 36.44 -40.77
CA THR A 391 15.70 35.50 -41.85
C THR A 391 14.59 34.47 -42.00
N THR A 392 14.73 33.55 -42.94
CA THR A 392 13.77 32.44 -43.13
C THR A 392 14.15 31.22 -42.28
N GLY A 393 14.66 31.44 -41.07
CA GLY A 393 15.06 30.38 -40.14
C GLY A 393 15.01 30.92 -38.72
N ASN A 394 14.92 30.02 -37.74
CA ASN A 394 14.61 30.35 -36.34
C ASN A 394 15.53 31.40 -35.70
N ASP A 395 15.15 32.66 -35.77
CA ASP A 395 15.90 33.78 -35.26
C ASP A 395 15.73 33.94 -33.75
N THR A 396 16.74 34.52 -33.12
CA THR A 396 16.69 34.90 -31.70
C THR A 396 17.06 36.36 -31.54
N PHE A 397 16.12 37.18 -31.10
CA PHE A 397 16.36 38.56 -30.72
C PHE A 397 16.66 38.61 -29.23
N ILE A 398 17.69 39.34 -28.81
CA ILE A 398 18.14 39.42 -27.42
C ILE A 398 18.12 40.88 -26.98
N GLY A 399 17.18 41.20 -26.09
CA GLY A 399 17.14 42.45 -25.35
C GLY A 399 17.62 42.22 -23.92
N ASP A 400 18.52 43.06 -23.44
CA ASP A 400 19.05 43.00 -22.07
C ASP A 400 18.92 44.35 -21.36
N ASN A 401 17.94 44.42 -20.45
CA ASN A 401 17.71 45.51 -19.51
C ASN A 401 18.10 45.12 -18.07
N SER A 402 18.86 44.04 -17.87
CA SER A 402 19.35 43.62 -16.54
C SER A 402 20.46 44.53 -16.00
N GLY A 403 21.16 45.25 -16.88
CA GLY A 403 22.25 46.18 -16.54
C GLY A 403 21.80 47.60 -16.17
N SER A 404 22.75 48.55 -16.18
CA SER A 404 22.47 49.97 -15.89
C SER A 404 21.93 50.78 -17.08
N THR A 405 21.83 50.18 -18.26
CA THR A 405 21.37 50.81 -19.50
C THR A 405 20.34 49.92 -20.18
N ALA A 406 19.21 50.49 -20.59
CA ALA A 406 18.19 49.76 -21.35
C ALA A 406 18.61 49.62 -22.82
N THR A 407 18.51 48.40 -23.34
CA THR A 407 18.66 48.06 -24.76
C THR A 407 17.32 47.84 -25.47
N VAL A 408 16.21 47.73 -24.72
CA VAL A 408 14.87 47.56 -25.32
C VAL A 408 14.07 48.86 -25.27
N SER A 409 13.51 49.27 -26.40
CA SER A 409 12.72 50.48 -26.59
C SER A 409 11.41 50.18 -27.35
N ALA A 410 10.36 50.97 -27.06
CA ALA A 410 9.08 50.87 -27.77
C ALA A 410 9.17 51.22 -29.28
N GLY A 411 10.26 51.89 -29.68
CA GLY A 411 10.51 52.22 -31.07
C GLY A 411 11.21 51.13 -31.87
N ASP A 412 11.71 50.07 -31.21
CA ASP A 412 12.38 48.98 -31.90
C ASP A 412 11.39 48.17 -32.73
N GLN A 413 11.84 47.66 -33.86
CA GLN A 413 11.07 46.87 -34.81
C GLN A 413 11.78 45.53 -35.03
N LEU A 414 11.18 44.45 -34.54
CA LEU A 414 11.69 43.09 -34.64
C LEU A 414 10.73 42.28 -35.51
N ALA A 415 11.21 41.74 -36.62
CA ALA A 415 10.41 40.88 -37.48
C ALA A 415 11.08 39.52 -37.59
N GLY A 416 10.43 38.42 -37.17
CA GLY A 416 11.02 37.09 -37.27
C GLY A 416 11.06 36.54 -38.71
N SER A 417 10.12 36.96 -39.55
CA SER A 417 9.84 36.39 -40.88
C SER A 417 9.32 34.95 -40.83
N ALA A 418 10.08 33.95 -41.29
CA ALA A 418 9.62 32.57 -41.41
C ALA A 418 10.51 31.65 -40.58
N GLY A 419 9.93 30.65 -39.93
CA GLY A 419 10.59 29.87 -38.88
C GLY A 419 9.90 30.06 -37.53
N THR A 420 10.47 29.48 -36.47
CA THR A 420 10.02 29.71 -35.09
C THR A 420 10.96 30.69 -34.42
N ASP A 421 10.50 31.92 -34.26
CA ASP A 421 11.32 33.03 -33.82
C ASP A 421 11.11 33.34 -32.35
N THR A 422 12.19 33.75 -31.68
CA THR A 422 12.19 34.00 -30.24
C THR A 422 12.71 35.38 -29.92
N PHE A 423 11.96 36.15 -29.13
CA PHE A 423 12.49 37.32 -28.44
C PHE A 423 12.86 36.95 -27.00
N LYS A 424 14.15 36.94 -26.68
CA LYS A 424 14.68 36.80 -25.32
C LYS A 424 14.88 38.16 -24.70
N TYR A 425 14.15 38.43 -23.63
CA TYR A 425 14.21 39.67 -22.90
C TYR A 425 14.68 39.44 -21.45
N TYR A 426 15.90 39.88 -21.18
CA TYR A 426 16.47 39.91 -19.83
C TYR A 426 16.07 41.21 -19.14
N LEU A 427 15.30 41.09 -18.07
CA LEU A 427 14.76 42.18 -17.27
C LEU A 427 15.69 42.52 -16.10
N GLY A 428 15.66 43.78 -15.67
CA GLY A 428 16.40 44.28 -14.51
C GLY A 428 15.52 45.15 -13.61
N ALA A 429 15.87 45.21 -12.33
CA ALA A 429 15.08 45.88 -11.29
C ALA A 429 14.91 47.40 -11.50
N THR A 430 15.67 47.99 -12.43
CA THR A 430 15.75 49.43 -12.69
C THR A 430 14.78 49.93 -13.76
N PHE A 431 14.45 49.12 -14.77
CA PHE A 431 13.70 49.56 -15.95
C PHE A 431 12.26 49.05 -15.92
N ASP A 432 11.33 49.82 -16.48
CA ASP A 432 9.96 49.35 -16.68
C ASP A 432 9.91 48.38 -17.87
N TYR A 433 8.98 47.44 -17.82
CA TYR A 433 8.71 46.55 -18.95
C TYR A 433 8.22 47.35 -20.15
N VAL A 434 8.87 47.14 -21.30
CA VAL A 434 8.56 47.77 -22.59
C VAL A 434 8.66 46.70 -23.67
N LEU A 435 7.60 46.54 -24.46
CA LEU A 435 7.63 45.68 -25.64
C LEU A 435 7.98 46.49 -26.89
N PRO A 436 8.88 45.99 -27.74
CA PRO A 436 9.11 46.55 -29.07
C PRO A 436 7.93 46.21 -29.99
N THR A 437 7.91 46.81 -31.19
CA THR A 437 6.99 46.36 -32.24
C THR A 437 7.51 45.03 -32.77
N MET A 438 6.73 43.97 -32.59
CA MET A 438 7.06 42.62 -33.03
C MET A 438 6.11 42.19 -34.15
N SER A 439 6.65 41.57 -35.19
CA SER A 439 5.86 40.88 -36.22
C SER A 439 6.42 39.48 -36.46
N THR A 440 5.57 38.47 -36.60
CA THR A 440 5.94 37.07 -36.84
C THR A 440 7.02 36.58 -35.87
N ILE A 441 6.82 36.85 -34.58
CA ILE A 441 7.65 36.29 -33.50
C ILE A 441 6.70 35.48 -32.63
N GLU A 442 6.99 34.19 -32.46
CA GLU A 442 6.06 33.25 -31.82
C GLU A 442 6.34 33.11 -30.32
N THR A 443 7.61 33.18 -29.92
CA THR A 443 8.03 32.97 -28.53
C THR A 443 8.54 34.26 -27.89
N LEU A 444 7.91 34.68 -26.80
CA LEU A 444 8.48 35.66 -25.86
C LEU A 444 9.11 34.92 -24.68
N PHE A 445 10.41 35.08 -24.49
CA PHE A 445 11.15 34.51 -23.37
C PHE A 445 11.58 35.62 -22.41
N LEU A 446 11.15 35.56 -21.16
CA LEU A 446 11.43 36.56 -20.13
C LEU A 446 12.30 35.96 -19.03
N SER A 447 13.43 36.60 -18.75
CA SER A 447 14.35 36.19 -17.70
C SER A 447 14.80 37.38 -16.84
N GLY A 448 15.29 37.11 -15.62
CA GLY A 448 15.82 38.14 -14.71
C GLY A 448 14.78 38.81 -13.79
N ASP A 449 15.27 39.70 -12.92
CA ASP A 449 14.48 40.36 -11.88
C ASP A 449 13.83 41.65 -12.43
N ASP A 450 12.51 41.66 -12.57
CA ASP A 450 11.76 42.83 -13.07
C ASP A 450 11.42 43.83 -11.95
N LYS A 451 11.29 45.10 -12.31
CA LYS A 451 10.78 46.17 -11.43
C LYS A 451 9.33 45.87 -11.02
N ALA A 452 9.01 46.05 -9.74
CA ALA A 452 7.77 45.54 -9.12
C ALA A 452 6.41 46.06 -9.68
N SER A 453 6.37 47.03 -10.61
CA SER A 453 5.16 47.82 -10.91
C SER A 453 4.38 47.51 -12.19
N THR A 454 4.83 46.64 -13.09
CA THR A 454 4.17 46.42 -14.40
C THR A 454 3.67 44.99 -14.61
N ASN A 455 2.38 44.82 -14.92
CA ASN A 455 1.84 43.56 -15.46
C ASN A 455 2.31 43.40 -16.92
N ILE A 456 2.34 42.16 -17.39
CA ILE A 456 2.74 41.82 -18.74
C ILE A 456 1.51 41.28 -19.47
N ASP A 457 1.12 41.93 -20.55
CA ASP A 457 -0.04 41.57 -21.34
C ASP A 457 0.40 41.34 -22.78
N VAL A 458 0.36 40.08 -23.21
CA VAL A 458 0.64 39.68 -24.60
C VAL A 458 -0.65 39.30 -25.34
N SER A 459 -1.81 39.41 -24.71
CA SER A 459 -3.10 38.98 -25.27
C SER A 459 -3.56 39.72 -26.52
N THR A 460 -2.94 40.88 -26.79
CA THR A 460 -3.21 41.69 -27.99
C THR A 460 -2.20 41.46 -29.11
N SER A 461 -1.15 40.66 -28.88
CA SER A 461 -0.22 40.23 -29.92
C SER A 461 -0.87 39.12 -30.73
N THR A 462 -0.87 39.24 -32.06
CA THR A 462 -1.39 38.18 -32.95
C THR A 462 -0.37 37.10 -33.25
N ASP A 463 0.90 37.36 -32.93
CA ASP A 463 2.02 36.55 -33.41
C ASP A 463 2.63 35.73 -32.28
N ILE A 464 2.63 36.27 -31.05
CA ILE A 464 3.09 35.54 -29.87
C ILE A 464 2.05 34.47 -29.51
N ASN A 465 2.48 33.21 -29.54
CA ASN A 465 1.66 32.05 -29.14
C ASN A 465 2.30 31.25 -27.99
N ARG A 466 3.51 31.64 -27.55
CA ARG A 466 4.21 31.03 -26.43
C ARG A 466 4.92 32.06 -25.56
N LEU A 467 4.57 32.09 -24.27
CA LEU A 467 5.24 32.90 -23.27
C LEU A 467 6.04 32.02 -22.30
N VAL A 468 7.35 32.26 -22.21
CA VAL A 468 8.26 31.53 -21.31
C VAL A 468 8.78 32.46 -20.23
N ILE A 469 8.63 32.06 -18.97
CA ILE A 469 9.18 32.75 -17.80
C ILE A 469 10.26 31.86 -17.18
N ASP A 470 11.50 32.33 -17.24
CA ASP A 470 12.68 31.67 -16.67
C ASP A 470 13.34 32.61 -15.65
N LYS A 471 12.97 32.51 -14.38
CA LYS A 471 13.38 33.48 -13.36
C LYS A 471 13.90 32.79 -12.11
N SER A 472 15.11 33.12 -11.67
CA SER A 472 15.66 32.56 -10.42
C SER A 472 14.83 32.94 -9.19
N THR A 473 14.25 34.15 -9.16
CA THR A 473 13.43 34.67 -8.06
C THR A 473 12.29 35.55 -8.57
N VAL A 474 11.07 35.30 -8.12
CA VAL A 474 9.94 36.22 -8.36
C VAL A 474 9.81 37.13 -7.15
N VAL A 475 9.91 38.44 -7.32
CA VAL A 475 10.06 39.41 -6.19
C VAL A 475 8.73 40.07 -5.80
N ALA A 476 7.67 39.94 -6.62
CA ALA A 476 6.33 40.47 -6.38
C ALA A 476 5.27 39.72 -7.21
N ALA A 477 3.99 39.79 -6.81
CA ALA A 477 2.88 39.26 -7.60
C ALA A 477 2.79 39.96 -8.97
N LYS A 478 2.76 39.19 -10.05
CA LYS A 478 2.75 39.71 -11.43
C LYS A 478 1.69 38.98 -12.24
N THR A 479 0.86 39.74 -12.97
CA THR A 479 -0.08 39.17 -13.94
C THR A 479 0.55 39.07 -15.31
N TYR A 480 0.46 37.88 -15.89
CA TYR A 480 0.77 37.56 -17.27
C TYR A 480 -0.55 37.21 -17.96
N THR A 481 -0.99 38.09 -18.86
CA THR A 481 -2.23 37.91 -19.62
C THR A 481 -1.89 37.37 -21.00
N LEU A 482 -2.50 36.24 -21.37
CA LEU A 482 -2.27 35.56 -22.65
C LEU A 482 -3.46 35.71 -23.60
N GLY A 483 -3.20 35.56 -24.89
CA GLY A 483 -4.20 35.45 -25.93
C GLY A 483 -4.87 34.08 -25.92
N ALA A 484 -5.95 33.95 -26.69
CA ALA A 484 -6.67 32.69 -26.83
C ALA A 484 -5.86 31.69 -27.67
N GLY A 485 -5.61 30.49 -27.14
CA GLY A 485 -4.82 29.43 -27.77
C GLY A 485 -3.33 29.43 -27.40
N ASP A 486 -2.87 30.42 -26.62
CA ASP A 486 -1.46 30.58 -26.29
C ASP A 486 -1.01 29.56 -25.21
N THR A 487 0.27 29.20 -25.28
CA THR A 487 0.93 28.33 -24.30
C THR A 487 1.81 29.12 -23.34
N PHE A 488 1.91 28.62 -22.11
CA PHE A 488 2.68 29.27 -21.06
C PHE A 488 3.69 28.31 -20.42
N ALA A 489 4.90 28.79 -20.14
CA ALA A 489 5.96 28.00 -19.52
C ALA A 489 6.58 28.68 -18.30
N LEU A 490 6.68 27.95 -17.18
CA LEU A 490 7.52 28.29 -16.03
C LEU A 490 8.77 27.42 -16.02
N GLN A 491 9.93 28.05 -15.98
CA GLN A 491 11.23 27.39 -15.94
C GLN A 491 12.09 27.95 -14.79
N ASN A 492 12.89 27.08 -14.17
CA ASN A 492 13.89 27.35 -13.13
C ASN A 492 13.44 28.35 -12.07
N THR A 493 12.16 28.32 -11.71
CA THR A 493 11.55 29.31 -10.83
C THR A 493 11.52 28.81 -9.41
N ALA A 494 12.46 29.24 -8.58
CA ALA A 494 12.45 28.91 -7.16
C ALA A 494 11.26 29.59 -6.46
N GLY A 495 10.64 28.88 -5.51
CA GLY A 495 9.58 29.45 -4.69
C GLY A 495 10.12 30.61 -3.85
N ALA A 496 9.49 31.79 -3.96
CA ALA A 496 9.78 32.92 -3.11
C ALA A 496 8.53 33.26 -2.29
N THR A 497 8.69 33.45 -0.97
CA THR A 497 7.59 33.72 -0.05
C THR A 497 6.80 34.97 -0.48
N GLY A 498 5.55 34.79 -0.91
CA GLY A 498 4.66 35.88 -1.35
C GLY A 498 4.74 36.21 -2.85
N ALA A 499 5.54 35.49 -3.63
CA ALA A 499 5.67 35.68 -5.06
C ALA A 499 4.67 34.83 -5.84
N LYS A 500 3.81 35.49 -6.62
CA LYS A 500 2.63 34.88 -7.24
C LYS A 500 2.66 35.14 -8.73
N VAL A 501 2.81 34.09 -9.53
CA VAL A 501 2.64 34.19 -10.98
C VAL A 501 1.15 34.08 -11.26
N ILE A 502 0.54 35.15 -11.74
CA ILE A 502 -0.89 35.18 -12.04
C ILE A 502 -1.07 34.93 -13.53
N PHE A 503 -1.70 33.82 -13.88
CA PHE A 503 -2.13 33.50 -15.23
C PHE A 503 -3.55 34.00 -15.43
N ASP A 504 -3.74 34.91 -16.37
CA ASP A 504 -5.07 35.37 -16.77
C ASP A 504 -5.31 34.91 -18.20
N SER A 505 -6.16 33.89 -18.36
CA SER A 505 -6.53 33.33 -19.66
C SER A 505 -8.02 33.53 -19.94
N ALA A 506 -8.32 33.92 -21.17
CA ALA A 506 -9.69 34.02 -21.66
C ALA A 506 -10.27 32.66 -22.12
N ASP A 507 -9.42 31.64 -22.26
CA ASP A 507 -9.80 30.32 -22.78
C ASP A 507 -10.51 29.45 -21.76
N ALA A 508 -11.25 28.47 -22.27
CA ALA A 508 -11.83 27.41 -21.46
C ALA A 508 -10.80 26.35 -21.02
N ALA A 509 -9.71 26.20 -21.77
CA ALA A 509 -8.63 25.27 -21.47
C ALA A 509 -7.27 25.90 -21.81
N THR A 510 -6.28 25.70 -20.96
CA THR A 510 -4.90 26.18 -21.21
C THR A 510 -3.87 25.17 -20.72
N THR A 511 -2.65 25.25 -21.27
CA THR A 511 -1.52 24.39 -20.90
C THR A 511 -0.41 25.23 -20.29
N VAL A 512 0.07 24.80 -19.13
CA VAL A 512 1.21 25.36 -18.40
C VAL A 512 2.30 24.30 -18.33
N THR A 513 3.44 24.55 -18.98
CA THR A 513 4.61 23.68 -18.86
C THR A 513 5.42 24.07 -17.63
N LEU A 514 5.83 23.11 -16.82
CA LEU A 514 6.54 23.28 -15.55
C LEU A 514 7.90 22.58 -15.58
N ASP A 515 8.97 23.37 -15.49
CA ASP A 515 10.32 22.88 -15.36
C ASP A 515 11.01 23.48 -14.13
N THR A 516 11.30 22.64 -13.13
CA THR A 516 12.07 23.00 -11.93
C THR A 516 11.50 24.23 -11.20
N VAL A 517 10.20 24.15 -10.89
CA VAL A 517 9.42 25.18 -10.18
C VAL A 517 9.24 24.76 -8.72
N GLY A 518 9.65 25.64 -7.80
CA GLY A 518 9.64 25.38 -6.36
C GLY A 518 10.71 24.38 -5.92
N THR A 519 10.88 24.27 -4.60
CA THR A 519 11.80 23.31 -3.97
C THR A 519 11.14 22.64 -2.77
N SER A 520 11.71 21.53 -2.30
CA SER A 520 11.24 20.86 -1.09
C SER A 520 11.22 21.84 0.09
N GLY A 521 10.02 22.17 0.58
CA GLY A 521 9.80 23.13 1.68
C GLY A 521 9.54 24.58 1.25
N THR A 522 9.63 24.93 -0.03
CA THR A 522 9.21 26.24 -0.53
C THR A 522 8.57 26.12 -1.91
N ASN A 523 7.24 26.20 -1.93
CA ASN A 523 6.47 26.02 -3.14
C ASN A 523 6.54 27.25 -4.06
N GLY A 524 6.55 27.04 -5.37
CA GLY A 524 6.18 28.08 -6.35
C GLY A 524 4.68 28.37 -6.23
N THR A 525 4.26 29.62 -6.40
CA THR A 525 2.82 29.96 -6.36
C THR A 525 2.31 30.37 -7.74
N VAL A 526 1.26 29.67 -8.18
CA VAL A 526 0.53 29.92 -9.43
C VAL A 526 -0.89 30.36 -9.09
N ASP A 527 -1.31 31.55 -9.54
CA ASP A 527 -2.71 31.96 -9.51
C ASP A 527 -3.34 31.74 -10.87
N LEU A 528 -4.55 31.19 -10.85
CA LEU A 528 -5.37 31.03 -12.02
C LEU A 528 -6.46 32.10 -12.00
N LYS A 529 -6.51 32.90 -13.07
CA LYS A 529 -7.54 33.89 -13.37
C LYS A 529 -8.07 33.66 -14.79
N GLY A 530 -9.33 34.01 -14.97
CA GLY A 530 -10.04 33.82 -16.22
C GLY A 530 -11.52 33.53 -15.96
N THR A 531 -12.42 34.23 -16.65
CA THR A 531 -13.87 34.04 -16.46
C THR A 531 -14.40 32.77 -17.13
N ASN A 532 -13.62 32.14 -18.02
CA ASN A 532 -14.01 30.94 -18.78
C ASN A 532 -13.14 29.71 -18.46
N LEU A 533 -12.03 29.88 -17.73
CA LEU A 533 -11.02 28.84 -17.53
C LEU A 533 -11.62 27.66 -16.76
N ALA A 534 -11.80 26.53 -17.44
CA ALA A 534 -12.42 25.32 -16.90
C ALA A 534 -11.43 24.19 -16.66
N THR A 535 -10.43 24.10 -17.53
CA THR A 535 -9.41 23.05 -17.52
C THR A 535 -8.02 23.67 -17.56
N VAL A 536 -7.11 23.18 -16.73
CA VAL A 536 -5.69 23.50 -16.82
C VAL A 536 -4.92 22.20 -17.01
N THR A 537 -4.06 22.15 -18.03
CA THR A 537 -3.10 21.07 -18.20
C THR A 537 -1.74 21.51 -17.69
N LEU A 538 -1.17 20.76 -16.76
CA LEU A 538 0.19 20.93 -16.26
C LEU A 538 1.08 19.90 -16.95
N ASP A 539 2.02 20.36 -17.77
CA ASP A 539 3.02 19.49 -18.44
C ASP A 539 4.34 19.56 -17.67
N VAL A 540 4.70 18.46 -17.01
CA VAL A 540 5.72 18.42 -15.96
C VAL A 540 6.97 17.73 -16.47
N ALA A 541 8.07 18.47 -16.58
CA ALA A 541 9.36 17.92 -17.03
C ALA A 541 10.20 17.35 -15.87
N ASN A 542 10.21 18.03 -14.72
CA ASN A 542 11.06 17.74 -13.56
C ASN A 542 10.25 17.68 -12.24
N LYS A 543 10.88 17.44 -11.09
CA LYS A 543 10.19 17.49 -9.80
C LYS A 543 9.80 18.93 -9.46
N ASN A 544 8.50 19.21 -9.38
CA ASN A 544 7.96 20.53 -9.11
C ASN A 544 7.17 20.55 -7.80
N TYR A 545 7.27 21.64 -7.04
CA TYR A 545 6.53 21.89 -5.80
C TYR A 545 5.76 23.19 -5.95
N ILE A 546 4.44 23.12 -6.09
CA ILE A 546 3.61 24.29 -6.39
C ILE A 546 2.38 24.39 -5.48
N VAL A 547 1.95 25.63 -5.26
CA VAL A 547 0.63 25.98 -4.75
C VAL A 547 -0.13 26.61 -5.90
N MET A 548 -1.31 26.06 -6.19
CA MET A 548 -2.25 26.70 -7.10
C MET A 548 -3.32 27.45 -6.31
N ASN A 549 -3.64 28.64 -6.77
CA ASN A 549 -4.67 29.49 -6.19
C ASN A 549 -5.73 29.83 -7.25
N ASN A 550 -6.99 29.87 -6.83
CA ASN A 550 -8.10 30.42 -7.62
C ASN A 550 -8.56 31.74 -6.99
N SER A 551 -7.78 32.82 -7.17
CA SER A 551 -8.17 34.14 -6.69
C SER A 551 -8.92 34.94 -7.76
N ALA A 552 -10.26 34.84 -7.79
CA ALA A 552 -11.22 35.93 -8.12
C ALA A 552 -12.53 35.37 -8.70
N GLY A 553 -13.39 34.74 -7.90
CA GLY A 553 -14.78 34.46 -8.31
C GLY A 553 -14.93 33.60 -9.58
N ALA A 554 -13.86 32.97 -10.06
CA ALA A 554 -13.89 32.07 -11.20
C ALA A 554 -14.59 30.79 -10.76
N THR A 555 -15.86 30.71 -11.11
CA THR A 555 -16.77 29.58 -10.87
C THR A 555 -16.42 28.36 -11.74
N VAL A 556 -15.22 28.31 -12.33
CA VAL A 556 -15.02 27.65 -13.63
C VAL A 556 -13.91 26.59 -13.63
N THR A 557 -12.75 26.77 -12.99
CA THR A 557 -11.68 25.73 -13.08
C THR A 557 -12.04 24.51 -12.24
N LYS A 558 -12.46 23.45 -12.93
CA LYS A 558 -12.93 22.18 -12.35
C LYS A 558 -11.93 21.05 -12.52
N THR A 559 -11.12 21.11 -13.58
CA THR A 559 -10.27 20.01 -13.99
C THR A 559 -8.80 20.43 -14.10
N VAL A 560 -7.92 19.68 -13.44
CA VAL A 560 -6.48 19.76 -13.62
C VAL A 560 -6.01 18.48 -14.29
N ASN A 561 -5.43 18.57 -15.48
CA ASN A 561 -4.72 17.46 -16.10
C ASN A 561 -3.24 17.57 -15.74
N VAL A 562 -2.60 16.45 -15.42
CA VAL A 562 -1.16 16.37 -15.20
C VAL A 562 -0.57 15.43 -16.23
N THR A 563 0.42 15.90 -16.96
CA THR A 563 1.09 15.18 -18.04
C THR A 563 2.60 15.34 -17.91
N GLY A 564 3.36 14.56 -18.69
CA GLY A 564 4.82 14.64 -18.71
C GLY A 564 5.50 13.50 -17.98
N THR A 565 6.74 13.73 -17.56
CA THR A 565 7.61 12.71 -16.96
C THR A 565 8.06 13.05 -15.55
N GLY A 566 7.91 14.30 -15.12
CA GLY A 566 8.33 14.80 -13.82
C GLY A 566 7.31 14.54 -12.72
N SER A 567 7.79 14.53 -11.47
CA SER A 567 6.91 14.47 -10.29
C SER A 567 6.35 15.84 -9.95
N LEU A 568 5.17 15.86 -9.33
CA LEU A 568 4.47 17.09 -9.02
C LEU A 568 3.87 17.04 -7.62
N VAL A 569 4.19 18.02 -6.78
CA VAL A 569 3.52 18.24 -5.50
C VAL A 569 2.64 19.47 -5.63
N LEU A 570 1.32 19.25 -5.58
CA LEU A 570 0.29 20.28 -5.45
C LEU A 570 -0.07 20.43 -3.97
N ASP A 571 0.55 21.41 -3.33
CA ASP A 571 0.28 21.75 -1.94
C ASP A 571 -0.86 22.77 -1.82
N ALA A 572 -1.63 22.70 -0.74
CA ALA A 572 -2.74 23.60 -0.45
C ALA A 572 -2.43 24.40 0.83
N VAL A 573 -1.73 25.51 0.69
CA VAL A 573 -1.31 26.34 1.85
C VAL A 573 -2.51 26.97 2.58
N THR A 574 -3.68 27.09 1.93
CA THR A 574 -4.99 27.18 2.63
C THR A 574 -6.09 26.47 1.84
N THR A 575 -7.06 25.84 2.52
CA THR A 575 -8.21 25.17 1.86
C THR A 575 -9.09 26.11 1.04
N ALA A 576 -8.94 27.44 1.21
CA ALA A 576 -9.65 28.46 0.44
C ALA A 576 -9.14 28.57 -1.01
N ASP A 577 -7.90 28.16 -1.28
CA ASP A 577 -7.21 28.45 -2.53
C ASP A 577 -7.61 27.53 -3.70
N LEU A 578 -8.13 26.32 -3.43
CA LEU A 578 -8.43 25.30 -4.44
C LEU A 578 -9.89 24.79 -4.44
N THR A 579 -10.81 25.46 -3.75
CA THR A 579 -12.21 25.02 -3.57
C THR A 579 -13.02 24.75 -4.85
N GLY A 580 -12.53 25.15 -6.03
CA GLY A 580 -13.18 24.92 -7.32
C GLY A 580 -12.80 23.61 -8.02
N ILE A 581 -11.67 22.97 -7.65
CA ILE A 581 -11.18 21.77 -8.34
C ILE A 581 -12.02 20.55 -7.91
N THR A 582 -12.63 19.90 -8.89
CA THR A 582 -13.40 18.66 -8.69
C THR A 582 -12.76 17.46 -9.38
N THR A 583 -11.78 17.68 -10.25
CA THR A 583 -11.15 16.61 -11.03
C THR A 583 -9.65 16.86 -11.17
N VAL A 584 -8.86 15.83 -10.88
CA VAL A 584 -7.43 15.78 -11.15
C VAL A 584 -7.17 14.51 -11.95
N ASN A 585 -6.63 14.66 -13.16
CA ASN A 585 -6.34 13.55 -14.06
C ASN A 585 -4.86 13.53 -14.44
N ALA A 586 -4.11 12.64 -13.82
CA ALA A 586 -2.70 12.38 -14.04
C ALA A 586 -2.45 11.07 -14.82
N SER A 587 -3.48 10.47 -15.44
CA SER A 587 -3.38 9.15 -16.12
C SER A 587 -2.29 9.02 -17.18
N THR A 588 -1.86 10.15 -17.78
CA THR A 588 -0.78 10.18 -18.78
C THR A 588 0.58 10.61 -18.19
N ASN A 589 0.64 10.98 -16.91
CA ASN A 589 1.88 11.39 -16.26
C ASN A 589 2.70 10.17 -15.85
N LYS A 590 4.03 10.27 -16.00
CA LYS A 590 4.96 9.21 -15.59
C LYS A 590 5.68 9.47 -14.26
N GLY A 591 5.54 10.67 -13.70
CA GLY A 591 6.06 10.99 -12.38
C GLY A 591 4.98 10.97 -11.30
N GLY A 592 5.38 10.78 -10.04
CA GLY A 592 4.42 10.79 -8.92
C GLY A 592 3.78 12.15 -8.68
N VAL A 593 2.48 12.16 -8.43
CA VAL A 593 1.64 13.32 -8.15
C VAL A 593 1.15 13.27 -6.71
N THR A 594 1.56 14.23 -5.90
CA THR A 594 1.00 14.46 -4.56
C THR A 594 -0.01 15.60 -4.61
N PHE A 595 -1.25 15.37 -4.19
CA PHE A 595 -2.32 16.36 -4.23
C PHE A 595 -3.03 16.47 -2.87
N VAL A 596 -3.11 17.68 -2.32
CA VAL A 596 -3.90 17.96 -1.12
C VAL A 596 -5.33 18.34 -1.52
N ALA A 597 -6.28 17.44 -1.24
CA ALA A 597 -7.69 17.60 -1.59
C ALA A 597 -8.35 18.72 -0.75
N PRO A 598 -8.83 19.81 -1.38
CA PRO A 598 -9.39 20.96 -0.67
C PRO A 598 -10.84 20.76 -0.21
N THR A 599 -11.59 19.87 -0.89
CA THR A 599 -13.01 19.59 -0.68
C THR A 599 -13.30 18.12 -0.96
N SER A 600 -14.51 17.65 -0.61
CA SER A 600 -15.02 16.34 -1.04
C SER A 600 -15.52 16.35 -2.49
N LYS A 601 -15.88 15.17 -3.01
CA LYS A 601 -16.34 14.91 -4.38
C LYS A 601 -15.26 15.08 -5.44
N LEU A 602 -14.01 14.84 -5.07
CA LEU A 602 -12.87 14.81 -5.95
C LEU A 602 -12.91 13.55 -6.82
N ALA A 603 -12.76 13.73 -8.13
CA ALA A 603 -12.37 12.66 -9.04
C ALA A 603 -10.86 12.73 -9.27
N PHE A 604 -10.11 11.79 -8.71
CA PHE A 604 -8.67 11.66 -8.92
C PHE A 604 -8.36 10.44 -9.77
N THR A 605 -7.47 10.59 -10.73
CA THR A 605 -6.90 9.47 -11.50
C THR A 605 -5.40 9.68 -11.58
N GLY A 606 -4.63 8.78 -10.96
CA GLY A 606 -3.18 8.79 -10.98
C GLY A 606 -2.58 8.15 -12.24
N GLY A 607 -1.27 8.24 -12.36
CA GLY A 607 -0.46 7.86 -13.51
C GLY A 607 0.28 6.54 -13.30
N SER A 608 1.54 6.50 -13.76
CA SER A 608 2.36 5.27 -13.72
C SER A 608 3.40 5.21 -12.60
N ALA A 609 3.42 6.18 -11.69
CA ALA A 609 4.37 6.28 -10.60
C ALA A 609 3.61 6.55 -9.29
N ASN A 610 4.30 6.46 -8.15
CA ASN A 610 3.68 6.58 -6.83
C ASN A 610 2.97 7.93 -6.64
N ASP A 611 1.65 7.89 -6.60
CA ASP A 611 0.77 9.03 -6.40
C ASP A 611 0.26 9.09 -4.96
N GLU A 612 -0.07 10.30 -4.48
CA GLU A 612 -0.60 10.49 -3.12
C GLU A 612 -1.72 11.53 -3.11
N VAL A 613 -2.88 11.15 -2.57
CA VAL A 613 -4.00 12.08 -2.34
C VAL A 613 -4.21 12.27 -0.84
N GLN A 614 -4.13 13.51 -0.38
CA GLN A 614 -4.23 13.85 1.04
C GLN A 614 -5.55 14.55 1.35
N PHE A 615 -6.29 14.02 2.33
CA PHE A 615 -7.54 14.59 2.81
C PHE A 615 -7.41 15.14 4.22
N ALA A 616 -8.09 16.25 4.48
CA ALA A 616 -8.35 16.74 5.83
C ALA A 616 -9.46 15.92 6.49
N ALA A 617 -9.59 15.99 7.82
CA ALA A 617 -10.52 15.19 8.64
C ALA A 617 -11.96 15.10 8.10
N THR A 618 -12.47 16.15 7.44
CA THR A 618 -13.86 16.23 7.00
C THR A 618 -14.04 16.26 5.48
N THR A 619 -12.94 16.16 4.71
CA THR A 619 -13.00 16.34 3.25
C THR A 619 -13.12 15.03 2.48
N PHE A 620 -12.92 13.87 3.11
CA PHE A 620 -13.06 12.59 2.44
C PHE A 620 -14.44 11.95 2.67
N THR A 621 -15.15 11.64 1.59
CA THR A 621 -16.50 11.06 1.61
C THR A 621 -16.65 9.99 0.52
N PHE A 622 -17.75 9.24 0.56
CA PHE A 622 -18.08 8.24 -0.46
C PHE A 622 -18.28 8.82 -1.87
N ASP A 623 -18.54 10.14 -1.99
CA ASP A 623 -18.70 10.78 -3.30
C ASP A 623 -17.34 11.02 -4.00
N ASP A 624 -16.22 10.86 -3.29
CA ASP A 624 -14.87 10.90 -3.88
C ASP A 624 -14.62 9.65 -4.74
N LYS A 625 -14.05 9.85 -5.92
CA LYS A 625 -13.73 8.80 -6.89
C LYS A 625 -12.24 8.78 -7.14
N LEU A 626 -11.55 7.84 -6.51
CA LEU A 626 -10.10 7.79 -6.54
C LEU A 626 -9.63 6.54 -7.28
N ILE A 627 -8.76 6.75 -8.27
CA ILE A 627 -8.04 5.71 -9.01
C ILE A 627 -6.56 6.06 -8.90
N GLY A 628 -5.74 5.23 -8.25
CA GLY A 628 -4.31 5.52 -8.06
C GLY A 628 -3.47 5.28 -9.31
N GLY A 629 -3.85 4.32 -10.16
CA GLY A 629 -3.12 4.02 -11.38
C GLY A 629 -2.21 2.82 -11.19
N THR A 630 -0.97 2.88 -11.68
CA THR A 630 0.06 1.87 -11.38
C THR A 630 1.15 2.49 -10.54
N GLY A 631 1.63 1.78 -9.54
CA GLY A 631 2.64 2.30 -8.62
C GLY A 631 2.38 1.73 -7.24
N THR A 632 2.94 2.37 -6.23
CA THR A 632 2.49 2.20 -4.84
C THR A 632 1.84 3.51 -4.43
N ASP A 633 0.52 3.55 -4.54
CA ASP A 633 -0.26 4.78 -4.42
C ASP A 633 -0.85 4.90 -3.01
N VAL A 634 -1.01 6.14 -2.57
CA VAL A 634 -1.32 6.46 -1.17
C VAL A 634 -2.58 7.30 -1.04
N ILE A 635 -3.50 6.85 -0.19
CA ILE A 635 -4.57 7.70 0.36
C ILE A 635 -4.13 8.13 1.75
N GLN A 636 -3.91 9.43 1.96
CA GLN A 636 -3.64 9.98 3.27
C GLN A 636 -4.89 10.62 3.85
N VAL A 637 -5.22 10.27 5.10
CA VAL A 637 -6.34 10.84 5.83
C VAL A 637 -5.89 11.44 7.15
N LYS A 638 -6.30 12.69 7.40
CA LYS A 638 -6.12 13.39 8.68
C LYS A 638 -7.36 13.25 9.55
N ASP A 639 -7.90 12.04 9.68
CA ASP A 639 -9.06 11.71 10.53
C ASP A 639 -8.62 10.82 11.70
N THR A 640 -9.06 11.16 12.91
CA THR A 640 -8.75 10.45 14.16
C THR A 640 -9.52 9.14 14.32
N ALA A 641 -10.59 8.90 13.56
CA ALA A 641 -11.42 7.70 13.70
C ALA A 641 -11.77 7.06 12.35
N ILE A 642 -10.86 6.22 11.84
CA ILE A 642 -11.11 5.33 10.69
C ILE A 642 -11.61 3.98 11.23
N ASN A 643 -12.59 4.05 12.12
CA ASN A 643 -13.24 2.90 12.74
C ASN A 643 -14.77 3.12 12.82
N VAL A 644 -15.49 2.10 13.28
CA VAL A 644 -16.94 1.77 13.15
C VAL A 644 -18.01 2.88 13.38
N THR A 645 -17.65 4.15 13.61
CA THR A 645 -18.61 5.23 13.88
C THR A 645 -18.87 6.21 12.72
N THR A 646 -18.09 6.18 11.62
CA THR A 646 -18.25 7.10 10.48
C THR A 646 -18.52 6.37 9.16
N ALA A 647 -19.79 6.43 8.72
CA ALA A 647 -20.31 5.67 7.60
C ALA A 647 -19.86 6.11 6.19
N ASP A 648 -18.90 7.02 6.01
CA ASP A 648 -18.55 7.56 4.68
C ASP A 648 -17.05 7.48 4.31
N VAL A 649 -16.13 7.60 5.27
CA VAL A 649 -14.67 7.49 5.01
C VAL A 649 -14.31 6.07 4.57
N VAL A 650 -14.69 5.06 5.36
CA VAL A 650 -14.44 3.65 5.02
C VAL A 650 -15.08 3.26 3.68
N LYS A 651 -16.26 3.81 3.37
CA LYS A 651 -16.89 3.59 2.06
C LYS A 651 -16.10 4.25 0.93
N GLY A 652 -15.58 5.46 1.14
CA GLY A 652 -14.70 6.14 0.20
C GLY A 652 -13.41 5.34 -0.05
N ILE A 653 -12.78 4.83 1.02
CA ILE A 653 -11.62 3.94 0.91
C ILE A 653 -11.99 2.70 0.08
N ASN A 654 -13.07 2.01 0.42
CA ASN A 654 -13.50 0.78 -0.27
C ASN A 654 -13.98 1.01 -1.71
N ALA A 655 -14.36 2.23 -2.07
CA ALA A 655 -14.70 2.62 -3.43
C ALA A 655 -13.48 3.02 -4.28
N SER A 656 -12.32 3.21 -3.65
CA SER A 656 -11.07 3.53 -4.35
C SER A 656 -10.46 2.28 -5.01
N SER A 657 -9.63 2.49 -6.03
CA SER A 657 -8.95 1.41 -6.76
C SER A 657 -7.52 1.80 -7.09
N GLY A 658 -6.62 0.80 -7.15
CA GLY A 658 -5.19 1.02 -7.41
C GLY A 658 -4.50 1.87 -6.34
N PHE A 659 -4.91 1.75 -5.08
CA PHE A 659 -4.20 2.34 -3.94
C PHE A 659 -3.75 1.21 -3.01
N GLU A 660 -2.48 1.21 -2.65
CA GLU A 660 -1.87 0.15 -1.85
C GLU A 660 -1.65 0.56 -0.39
N THR A 661 -1.59 1.86 -0.13
CA THR A 661 -1.23 2.40 1.19
C THR A 661 -2.29 3.35 1.73
N LEU A 662 -2.73 3.09 2.96
CA LEU A 662 -3.52 4.02 3.76
C LEU A 662 -2.59 4.76 4.74
N ALA A 663 -2.39 6.05 4.54
CA ALA A 663 -1.56 6.87 5.40
C ALA A 663 -2.39 7.61 6.48
N LEU A 664 -2.00 7.42 7.74
CA LEU A 664 -2.60 7.98 8.94
C LEU A 664 -1.85 9.25 9.35
N ALA A 665 -2.49 10.39 9.17
CA ALA A 665 -1.90 11.70 9.44
C ALA A 665 -2.61 12.47 10.58
N ALA A 666 -3.47 11.79 11.35
CA ALA A 666 -4.05 12.30 12.59
C ALA A 666 -3.53 11.53 13.81
N THR A 667 -3.40 12.23 14.93
CA THR A 667 -3.01 11.64 16.21
C THR A 667 -4.19 10.84 16.79
N GLY A 668 -3.95 9.63 17.31
CA GLY A 668 -5.05 8.83 17.88
C GLY A 668 -5.88 8.02 16.88
N SER A 669 -5.42 7.88 15.64
CA SER A 669 -6.07 7.13 14.56
C SER A 669 -6.22 5.65 14.91
N THR A 670 -7.42 5.12 14.74
CA THR A 670 -7.69 3.67 14.84
C THR A 670 -8.17 3.15 13.49
N VAL A 671 -7.61 2.01 13.05
CA VAL A 671 -7.96 1.31 11.81
C VAL A 671 -8.29 -0.15 12.10
N ASP A 672 -9.38 -0.62 11.50
CA ASP A 672 -9.73 -2.04 11.42
C ASP A 672 -9.61 -2.50 9.96
N PHE A 673 -8.62 -3.34 9.68
CA PHE A 673 -8.34 -3.83 8.33
C PHE A 673 -9.40 -4.82 7.81
N ASP A 674 -10.23 -5.44 8.66
CA ASP A 674 -11.34 -6.27 8.18
C ASP A 674 -12.45 -5.44 7.51
N MET A 675 -12.50 -4.15 7.81
CA MET A 675 -13.47 -3.21 7.23
C MET A 675 -12.96 -2.56 5.94
N ILE A 676 -11.67 -2.68 5.66
CA ILE A 676 -11.05 -2.21 4.42
C ILE A 676 -11.13 -3.34 3.39
N SER A 677 -12.14 -3.26 2.53
CA SER A 677 -12.37 -4.21 1.42
C SER A 677 -11.80 -3.71 0.09
N ALA A 678 -11.18 -2.52 0.06
CA ALA A 678 -10.39 -2.06 -1.08
C ALA A 678 -9.29 -3.09 -1.37
N SER A 679 -9.41 -3.82 -2.47
CA SER A 679 -8.62 -5.05 -2.72
C SER A 679 -7.11 -4.85 -2.81
N ALA A 680 -6.66 -3.61 -3.00
CA ALA A 680 -5.24 -3.26 -3.16
C ALA A 680 -4.60 -2.73 -1.86
N ILE A 681 -5.36 -2.21 -0.90
CA ILE A 681 -4.77 -1.61 0.31
C ILE A 681 -4.26 -2.71 1.22
N THR A 682 -2.95 -2.89 1.22
CA THR A 682 -2.24 -3.83 2.09
C THR A 682 -1.38 -3.14 3.13
N ASN A 683 -1.12 -1.83 2.97
CA ASN A 683 -0.15 -1.12 3.80
C ASN A 683 -0.83 -0.03 4.64
N ALA A 684 -0.35 0.16 5.87
CA ALA A 684 -0.62 1.35 6.67
C ALA A 684 0.67 2.17 6.79
N ARG A 685 0.57 3.48 6.58
CA ARG A 685 1.68 4.41 6.86
C ARG A 685 1.33 5.35 8.00
N ILE A 686 2.15 5.40 9.05
CA ILE A 686 2.02 6.36 10.14
C ILE A 686 2.81 7.61 9.77
N SER A 687 2.08 8.69 9.46
CA SER A 687 2.66 9.96 9.00
C SER A 687 2.77 11.03 10.10
N VAL A 688 2.34 10.73 11.33
CA VAL A 688 2.40 11.66 12.47
C VAL A 688 2.79 10.94 13.75
N GLY A 689 3.58 11.63 14.57
CA GLY A 689 3.92 11.22 15.94
C GLY A 689 2.98 11.81 16.98
N GLY A 690 2.95 11.18 18.16
CA GLY A 690 2.16 11.60 19.31
C GLY A 690 0.70 11.12 19.26
N GLY A 691 0.25 10.45 20.32
CA GLY A 691 -1.10 9.91 20.44
C GLY A 691 -1.22 8.49 19.88
N ALA A 692 -2.07 7.69 20.50
CA ALA A 692 -2.13 6.25 20.26
C ALA A 692 -2.74 5.87 18.91
N GLN A 693 -1.90 5.36 18.00
CA GLN A 693 -2.30 4.72 16.75
C GLN A 693 -2.62 3.24 17.03
N THR A 694 -3.79 2.78 16.59
CA THR A 694 -4.23 1.39 16.78
C THR A 694 -4.62 0.76 15.46
N LEU A 695 -3.95 -0.34 15.09
CA LEU A 695 -4.23 -1.12 13.89
C LEU A 695 -4.72 -2.49 14.33
N THR A 696 -5.87 -2.91 13.84
CA THR A 696 -6.49 -4.19 14.18
C THR A 696 -6.79 -5.01 12.93
N ASN A 697 -6.86 -6.33 13.08
CA ASN A 697 -7.10 -7.29 12.02
C ASN A 697 -6.08 -7.22 10.87
N THR A 698 -4.84 -6.88 11.18
CA THR A 698 -3.74 -6.91 10.20
C THR A 698 -3.43 -8.34 9.76
N THR A 699 -2.95 -8.51 8.52
CA THR A 699 -2.60 -9.82 7.96
C THR A 699 -1.08 -10.03 7.91
N ASN A 700 -0.64 -11.26 7.62
CA ASN A 700 0.79 -11.56 7.44
C ASN A 700 1.47 -10.71 6.35
N ASN A 701 0.70 -10.15 5.42
CA ASN A 701 1.21 -9.33 4.31
C ASN A 701 1.03 -7.83 4.57
N THR A 702 0.41 -7.45 5.69
CA THR A 702 0.23 -6.04 6.01
C THR A 702 1.57 -5.42 6.39
N LEU A 703 1.98 -4.38 5.66
CA LEU A 703 3.14 -3.56 6.00
C LEU A 703 2.71 -2.34 6.81
N VAL A 704 3.34 -2.14 7.96
CA VAL A 704 3.17 -0.93 8.77
C VAL A 704 4.43 -0.08 8.64
N GLU A 705 4.34 0.98 7.84
CA GLU A 705 5.40 1.94 7.62
C GLU A 705 5.31 3.08 8.64
N ILE A 706 6.39 3.35 9.36
CA ILE A 706 6.60 4.57 10.12
C ILE A 706 7.35 5.53 9.21
N ALA A 707 6.65 6.57 8.75
CA ALA A 707 7.23 7.56 7.86
C ALA A 707 8.45 8.24 8.49
N ALA A 708 9.32 8.84 7.68
CA ALA A 708 10.56 9.41 8.17
C ALA A 708 10.39 10.52 9.22
N ASN A 709 11.29 10.56 10.20
CA ASN A 709 11.35 11.54 11.30
C ASN A 709 10.15 11.49 12.25
N ILE A 710 9.51 10.33 12.41
CA ILE A 710 8.37 10.18 13.32
C ILE A 710 8.84 9.64 14.67
N THR A 711 8.46 10.33 15.74
CA THR A 711 8.66 9.88 17.12
C THR A 711 7.34 9.50 17.77
N MET A 712 7.26 8.26 18.24
CA MET A 712 6.12 7.69 18.95
C MET A 712 6.50 7.38 20.39
N GLY A 713 5.66 7.80 21.33
CA GLY A 713 5.80 7.51 22.75
C GLY A 713 5.48 6.06 23.10
N ALA A 714 5.55 5.75 24.40
CA ALA A 714 5.27 4.39 24.86
C ALA A 714 3.78 4.05 24.68
N ASN A 715 3.46 2.94 24.02
CA ASN A 715 2.11 2.51 23.67
C ASN A 715 1.40 3.43 22.66
N ASP A 716 2.14 4.33 22.00
CA ASP A 716 1.56 5.14 20.92
C ASP A 716 1.31 4.31 19.65
N LEU A 717 1.81 3.07 19.57
CA LEU A 717 1.54 2.15 18.46
C LEU A 717 1.09 0.79 18.99
N THR A 718 -0.11 0.39 18.62
CA THR A 718 -0.66 -0.94 18.88
C THR A 718 -1.01 -1.60 17.55
N ILE A 719 -0.50 -2.81 17.32
CA ILE A 719 -0.82 -3.64 16.15
C ILE A 719 -1.37 -4.98 16.64
N ALA A 720 -2.57 -5.31 16.19
CA ALA A 720 -3.24 -6.56 16.48
C ALA A 720 -3.51 -7.31 15.17
N ASN A 721 -2.87 -8.47 15.03
CA ASN A 721 -3.09 -9.34 13.88
C ASN A 721 -4.46 -10.01 13.96
N LYS A 722 -5.04 -10.25 12.79
CA LYS A 722 -6.23 -11.09 12.65
C LYS A 722 -5.93 -12.51 13.15
N LEU A 723 -6.93 -13.16 13.72
CA LEU A 723 -6.80 -14.56 14.17
C LEU A 723 -6.25 -15.44 13.04
N GLY A 724 -5.18 -16.19 13.34
CA GLY A 724 -4.49 -17.06 12.38
C GLY A 724 -3.38 -16.38 11.56
N GLN A 725 -3.13 -15.08 11.78
CA GLN A 725 -2.02 -14.33 11.19
C GLN A 725 -0.95 -14.12 12.26
N PHE A 726 0.26 -14.62 12.05
CA PHE A 726 1.32 -14.66 13.06
C PHE A 726 2.53 -13.79 12.74
N THR A 727 2.52 -13.11 11.58
CA THR A 727 3.60 -12.23 11.12
C THR A 727 3.15 -10.78 11.11
N THR A 728 4.00 -9.87 11.59
CA THR A 728 3.85 -8.41 11.42
C THR A 728 5.06 -7.86 10.68
N ASN A 729 4.83 -7.04 9.66
CA ASN A 729 5.91 -6.37 8.92
C ASN A 729 5.90 -4.89 9.28
N ILE A 730 7.07 -4.37 9.67
CA ILE A 730 7.25 -3.00 10.12
C ILE A 730 8.40 -2.39 9.33
N LYS A 731 8.21 -1.18 8.82
CA LYS A 731 9.26 -0.39 8.20
C LYS A 731 9.45 0.89 8.99
N LEU A 732 10.69 1.23 9.33
CA LEU A 732 11.06 2.52 9.90
C LEU A 732 11.91 3.24 8.88
N ASP A 733 11.45 4.40 8.43
CA ASP A 733 12.20 5.21 7.48
C ASP A 733 12.90 6.38 8.20
N ALA A 734 14.01 6.86 7.64
CA ALA A 734 14.80 7.97 8.14
C ALA A 734 15.23 8.90 7.01
N THR A 735 15.53 10.15 7.33
CA THR A 735 16.15 11.08 6.39
C THR A 735 17.38 11.74 7.02
N SER A 736 18.11 12.55 6.26
CA SER A 736 19.27 13.28 6.78
C SER A 736 18.92 14.30 7.88
N THR A 737 17.63 14.57 8.12
CA THR A 737 17.15 15.48 9.16
C THR A 737 16.82 14.79 10.49
N GLY A 738 16.75 13.45 10.53
CA GLY A 738 16.33 12.71 11.72
C GLY A 738 15.90 11.27 11.44
N ALA A 739 15.78 10.52 12.53
CA ALA A 739 15.41 9.11 12.54
C ALA A 739 13.97 8.92 13.03
N SER A 740 13.40 7.75 12.76
CA SER A 740 12.13 7.33 13.31
C SER A 740 12.32 6.52 14.58
N SER A 741 11.39 6.70 15.52
CA SER A 741 11.50 6.15 16.88
C SER A 741 10.16 5.69 17.41
N VAL A 742 10.11 4.45 17.90
CA VAL A 742 8.93 3.88 18.58
C VAL A 742 9.34 3.41 19.96
N ALA A 743 9.03 4.23 20.98
CA ALA A 743 9.51 3.99 22.34
C ALA A 743 8.92 2.73 23.00
N GLN A 744 7.74 2.28 22.57
CA GLN A 744 7.20 0.96 22.89
C GLN A 744 6.09 0.59 21.91
N LEU A 745 6.33 -0.46 21.14
CA LEU A 745 5.34 -1.12 20.29
C LEU A 745 4.59 -2.20 21.06
N VAL A 746 3.26 -2.19 20.96
CA VAL A 746 2.38 -3.22 21.52
C VAL A 746 1.91 -4.14 20.40
N LEU A 747 2.25 -5.43 20.49
CA LEU A 747 1.83 -6.47 19.56
C LEU A 747 0.93 -7.50 20.24
N THR A 748 -0.09 -7.98 19.54
CA THR A 748 -0.95 -9.08 20.01
C THR A 748 -1.18 -10.13 18.91
N GLY A 749 -1.09 -11.41 19.28
CA GLY A 749 -1.35 -12.54 18.37
C GLY A 749 -0.20 -12.87 17.40
N VAL A 750 1.05 -12.51 17.71
CA VAL A 750 2.18 -12.61 16.76
C VAL A 750 3.36 -13.39 17.31
N ASN A 751 4.06 -14.08 16.42
CA ASN A 751 5.29 -14.81 16.72
C ASN A 751 6.45 -14.40 15.80
N ASN A 752 6.18 -13.82 14.62
CA ASN A 752 7.20 -13.36 13.68
C ASN A 752 7.07 -11.85 13.47
N ILE A 753 8.18 -11.13 13.57
CA ILE A 753 8.24 -9.68 13.40
C ILE A 753 9.33 -9.37 12.39
N ASN A 754 8.93 -8.87 11.22
CA ASN A 754 9.88 -8.40 10.21
C ASN A 754 10.05 -6.89 10.37
N ILE A 755 11.29 -6.42 10.46
CA ILE A 755 11.65 -5.02 10.65
C ILE A 755 12.57 -4.61 9.50
N GLU A 756 12.15 -3.61 8.74
CA GLU A 756 12.97 -2.94 7.74
C GLU A 756 13.37 -1.56 8.28
N SER A 757 14.67 -1.29 8.38
CA SER A 757 15.21 0.00 8.81
C SER A 757 15.90 0.68 7.63
N ASP A 758 15.24 1.70 7.07
CA ASP A 758 15.62 2.31 5.80
C ASP A 758 15.98 3.79 5.92
N PHE A 759 16.69 4.29 4.92
CA PHE A 759 16.98 5.69 4.71
C PHE A 759 16.51 6.18 3.33
N SER A 760 15.38 6.89 3.28
CA SER A 760 14.88 7.52 2.04
C SER A 760 15.47 8.92 1.76
N GLY A 761 16.34 9.43 2.64
CA GLY A 761 16.93 10.75 2.53
C GLY A 761 18.03 10.90 1.47
N THR A 762 18.49 12.14 1.27
CA THR A 762 19.76 12.42 0.57
C THR A 762 20.75 13.04 1.56
N GLY A 763 22.03 12.67 1.46
CA GLY A 763 23.09 13.17 2.34
C GLY A 763 23.57 12.17 3.39
N ALA A 764 24.23 12.66 4.43
CA ALA A 764 24.74 11.81 5.51
C ALA A 764 23.59 11.20 6.31
N GLN A 765 23.71 9.92 6.63
CA GLN A 765 22.73 9.22 7.45
C GLN A 765 22.70 9.78 8.87
N ALA A 766 21.49 9.93 9.42
CA ALA A 766 21.24 10.48 10.75
C ALA A 766 21.59 9.49 11.89
N THR A 767 21.14 9.78 13.11
CA THR A 767 21.09 8.83 14.23
C THR A 767 20.33 7.56 13.84
N ALA A 768 20.57 6.43 14.52
CA ALA A 768 19.83 5.19 14.25
C ALA A 768 18.31 5.36 14.45
N ASN A 769 17.53 4.59 13.70
CA ASN A 769 16.13 4.34 14.02
C ASN A 769 16.06 3.62 15.37
N THR A 770 14.99 3.84 16.15
CA THR A 770 14.84 3.18 17.44
C THR A 770 13.50 2.45 17.55
N LEU A 771 13.53 1.22 18.05
CA LEU A 771 12.33 0.41 18.23
C LEU A 771 12.44 -0.40 19.52
N THR A 772 11.49 -0.18 20.43
CA THR A 772 11.32 -1.05 21.60
C THR A 772 10.10 -1.94 21.38
N VAL A 773 10.26 -3.26 21.47
CA VAL A 773 9.17 -4.22 21.29
C VAL A 773 8.89 -4.93 22.60
N LYS A 774 7.63 -4.88 23.05
CA LYS A 774 7.17 -5.70 24.17
C LYS A 774 6.65 -7.04 23.65
N THR A 775 7.44 -8.09 23.82
CA THR A 775 7.08 -9.44 23.35
C THR A 775 6.10 -10.09 24.33
N GLN A 776 4.93 -10.49 23.84
CA GLN A 776 3.86 -11.10 24.66
C GLN A 776 3.76 -12.63 24.48
N ALA A 777 4.54 -13.23 23.57
CA ALA A 777 4.51 -14.65 23.24
C ALA A 777 5.91 -15.29 23.24
N ASP A 778 5.97 -16.56 23.64
CA ASP A 778 7.18 -17.40 23.64
C ASP A 778 7.75 -17.57 22.22
N ASN A 779 9.09 -17.53 22.09
CA ASN A 779 9.84 -17.73 20.83
C ASN A 779 9.52 -16.71 19.72
N SER A 780 9.41 -15.42 20.06
CA SER A 780 9.30 -14.37 19.05
C SER A 780 10.55 -14.34 18.16
N VAL A 781 10.36 -14.40 16.84
CA VAL A 781 11.42 -14.32 15.83
C VAL A 781 11.37 -12.96 15.16
N PHE A 782 12.46 -12.22 15.28
CA PHE A 782 12.69 -10.94 14.63
C PHE A 782 13.58 -11.14 13.41
N THR A 783 13.12 -10.71 12.24
CA THR A 783 13.96 -10.63 11.03
C THR A 783 14.21 -9.16 10.75
N VAL A 784 15.47 -8.74 10.66
CA VAL A 784 15.85 -7.34 10.47
C VAL A 784 16.58 -7.18 9.15
N THR A 785 16.14 -6.21 8.34
CA THR A 785 16.71 -5.85 7.04
C THR A 785 16.79 -4.33 6.89
N GLY A 786 17.37 -3.87 5.78
CA GLY A 786 17.41 -2.45 5.41
C GLY A 786 18.83 -1.89 5.38
N ASP A 787 18.93 -0.59 5.13
CA ASP A 787 20.19 0.11 4.89
C ASP A 787 20.54 1.19 5.92
N HIS A 788 19.73 1.31 6.98
CA HIS A 788 19.90 2.29 8.04
C HIS A 788 20.05 1.66 9.42
N ALA A 789 20.87 2.27 10.27
CA ALA A 789 21.19 1.75 11.60
C ALA A 789 19.92 1.64 12.48
N LEU A 790 19.87 0.60 13.32
CA LEU A 790 18.73 0.30 14.18
C LEU A 790 19.17 0.03 15.63
N ASP A 791 18.58 0.76 16.57
CA ASP A 791 18.61 0.47 18.00
C ASP A 791 17.33 -0.31 18.37
N LEU A 792 17.46 -1.62 18.57
CA LEU A 792 16.37 -2.53 18.89
C LEU A 792 16.44 -2.94 20.37
N THR A 793 15.37 -2.68 21.12
CA THR A 793 15.24 -3.13 22.52
C THR A 793 14.09 -4.11 22.68
N LEU A 794 14.37 -5.28 23.24
CA LEU A 794 13.37 -6.32 23.52
C LEU A 794 12.98 -6.27 25.00
N VAL A 795 11.68 -6.30 25.29
CA VAL A 795 11.16 -6.28 26.66
C VAL A 795 10.35 -7.54 26.92
N SER A 796 10.76 -8.34 27.92
CA SER A 796 10.15 -9.62 28.26
C SER A 796 8.82 -9.51 29.04
N ALA A 797 7.92 -10.48 28.81
CA ALA A 797 6.84 -10.85 29.72
C ALA A 797 7.29 -12.03 30.61
N ALA A 798 6.71 -12.19 31.79
CA ALA A 798 7.24 -13.02 32.90
C ALA A 798 7.39 -14.55 32.65
N THR A 799 7.01 -15.07 31.48
CA THR A 799 6.95 -16.52 31.17
C THR A 799 7.88 -17.00 30.05
N LEU A 800 8.71 -16.13 29.46
CA LEU A 800 9.47 -16.40 28.23
C LEU A 800 10.65 -17.38 28.36
N VAL A 801 10.98 -18.07 27.25
CA VAL A 801 12.16 -18.97 27.08
C VAL A 801 13.37 -18.26 26.44
N GLY A 802 13.16 -17.19 25.65
CA GLY A 802 14.19 -16.45 24.90
C GLY A 802 13.66 -15.88 23.57
N SER A 803 14.33 -14.88 22.98
CA SER A 803 14.00 -14.27 21.68
C SER A 803 15.05 -14.60 20.62
N THR A 804 14.63 -14.65 19.35
CA THR A 804 15.58 -14.79 18.22
C THR A 804 15.57 -13.53 17.38
N VAL A 805 16.73 -12.92 17.15
CA VAL A 805 16.93 -11.81 16.22
C VAL A 805 17.86 -12.26 15.10
N ASN A 806 17.42 -12.14 13.87
CA ASN A 806 18.20 -12.39 12.67
C ASN A 806 18.30 -11.12 11.82
N ALA A 807 19.43 -10.43 11.91
CA ALA A 807 19.72 -9.22 11.14
C ALA A 807 20.72 -9.45 10.00
N SER A 808 20.88 -10.68 9.53
CA SER A 808 21.81 -11.01 8.44
C SER A 808 21.53 -10.26 7.12
N GLY A 809 20.32 -9.70 6.96
CA GLY A 809 19.95 -8.85 5.81
C GLY A 809 20.10 -7.35 6.04
N LEU A 810 20.57 -6.91 7.21
CA LEU A 810 20.83 -5.49 7.52
C LEU A 810 22.25 -5.12 7.06
N THR A 811 22.38 -4.05 6.28
CA THR A 811 23.70 -3.59 5.81
C THR A 811 24.33 -2.51 6.70
N ALA A 812 23.53 -1.92 7.60
CA ALA A 812 23.96 -0.93 8.58
C ALA A 812 24.16 -1.55 9.97
N ALA A 813 24.57 -0.74 10.95
CA ALA A 813 24.79 -1.20 12.32
C ALA A 813 23.48 -1.56 13.04
N LEU A 814 23.45 -2.71 13.70
CA LEU A 814 22.45 -3.11 14.68
C LEU A 814 22.98 -2.90 16.09
N ASN A 815 22.27 -2.14 16.92
CA ASN A 815 22.44 -2.18 18.37
C ASN A 815 21.23 -2.89 18.98
N VAL A 816 21.42 -4.11 19.47
CA VAL A 816 20.33 -4.92 20.03
C VAL A 816 20.51 -5.15 21.52
N VAL A 817 19.46 -4.86 22.27
CA VAL A 817 19.29 -5.22 23.68
C VAL A 817 18.26 -6.33 23.74
N GLY A 818 18.73 -7.53 24.06
CA GLY A 818 17.95 -8.74 24.34
C GLY A 818 17.19 -8.67 25.66
N THR A 819 16.56 -9.79 26.00
CA THR A 819 15.75 -10.01 27.19
C THR A 819 16.60 -10.51 28.36
N ASP A 820 15.96 -10.99 29.43
CA ASP A 820 16.60 -11.67 30.56
C ASP A 820 16.62 -13.21 30.39
N LYS A 821 16.35 -13.69 29.17
CA LYS A 821 16.20 -15.11 28.80
C LYS A 821 17.23 -15.45 27.72
N GLY A 822 17.38 -16.75 27.42
CA GLY A 822 18.44 -17.19 26.50
C GLY A 822 18.14 -16.77 25.07
N ASP A 823 18.75 -15.66 24.64
CA ASP A 823 18.49 -15.08 23.33
C ASP A 823 19.42 -15.62 22.25
N SER A 824 18.96 -15.61 21.01
CA SER A 824 19.80 -15.85 19.83
C SER A 824 19.83 -14.60 18.97
N LEU A 825 20.95 -13.89 18.95
CA LEU A 825 21.10 -12.61 18.25
C LEU A 825 22.12 -12.74 17.12
N THR A 826 21.71 -12.43 15.90
CA THR A 826 22.56 -12.47 14.70
C THR A 826 22.62 -11.09 14.06
N GLY A 827 23.82 -10.57 13.81
CA GLY A 827 24.08 -9.31 13.12
C GLY A 827 24.11 -9.44 11.60
N GLY A 828 24.39 -8.31 10.97
CA GLY A 828 24.45 -8.12 9.53
C GLY A 828 25.88 -7.92 9.04
N SER A 829 26.06 -6.99 8.09
CA SER A 829 27.38 -6.55 7.63
C SER A 829 27.87 -5.26 8.30
N GLY A 830 27.16 -4.83 9.35
CA GLY A 830 27.34 -3.56 10.03
C GLY A 830 28.51 -3.57 11.00
N LYS A 831 28.43 -2.71 12.02
CA LYS A 831 29.27 -2.82 13.22
C LYS A 831 28.30 -2.98 14.36
N ASP A 832 28.05 -4.21 14.72
CA ASP A 832 26.88 -4.56 15.50
C ASP A 832 27.23 -4.61 16.99
N SER A 833 26.25 -4.34 17.84
CA SER A 833 26.38 -4.36 19.29
C SER A 833 25.27 -5.20 19.89
N PHE A 834 25.66 -6.21 20.66
CA PHE A 834 24.76 -7.18 21.28
C PHE A 834 24.82 -7.10 22.80
N ILE A 835 23.65 -7.03 23.45
CA ILE A 835 23.50 -7.06 24.91
C ILE A 835 22.42 -8.08 25.24
N GLY A 836 22.75 -9.29 25.72
CA GLY A 836 21.77 -10.40 25.84
C GLY A 836 21.12 -10.60 27.21
N ASN A 837 21.47 -9.79 28.22
CA ASN A 837 20.91 -9.89 29.56
C ASN A 837 20.92 -8.50 30.22
N THR A 838 19.85 -8.07 30.88
CA THR A 838 19.78 -6.71 31.46
C THR A 838 19.30 -6.63 32.91
N ASP A 839 18.87 -7.73 33.53
CA ASP A 839 18.35 -7.67 34.91
C ASP A 839 18.57 -8.99 35.69
N GLY A 840 19.38 -8.91 36.74
CA GLY A 840 19.20 -9.48 38.08
C GLY A 840 18.86 -10.96 38.36
N ALA A 841 18.04 -11.63 37.55
CA ALA A 841 17.35 -12.86 37.96
C ALA A 841 17.29 -13.93 36.84
N ALA A 842 17.92 -15.08 37.11
CA ALA A 842 17.86 -16.30 36.29
C ALA A 842 18.09 -16.07 34.78
N ALA A 843 19.21 -15.41 34.45
CA ALA A 843 19.69 -15.20 33.08
C ALA A 843 19.77 -16.53 32.31
N GLY A 844 19.21 -16.55 31.10
CA GLY A 844 19.41 -17.65 30.16
C GLY A 844 20.75 -17.55 29.44
N ALA A 845 21.18 -18.65 28.81
CA ALA A 845 22.41 -18.68 28.02
C ALA A 845 22.18 -18.08 26.63
N ASP A 846 22.80 -16.93 26.34
CA ASP A 846 22.67 -16.28 25.03
C ASP A 846 23.62 -16.86 23.99
N THR A 847 23.21 -16.77 22.73
CA THR A 847 24.02 -17.09 21.55
C THR A 847 24.09 -15.90 20.62
N PHE A 848 25.29 -15.36 20.41
CA PHE A 848 25.53 -14.26 19.48
C PHE A 848 26.28 -14.74 18.23
N THR A 849 25.92 -14.15 17.10
CA THR A 849 26.60 -14.29 15.81
C THR A 849 26.78 -12.88 15.26
N GLY A 850 28.01 -12.39 15.16
CA GLY A 850 28.31 -11.02 14.72
C GLY A 850 27.98 -10.77 13.25
N GLY A 851 28.36 -11.70 12.39
CA GLY A 851 28.30 -11.51 10.94
C GLY A 851 29.60 -10.93 10.40
N GLU A 852 29.49 -10.02 9.43
CA GLU A 852 30.65 -9.25 8.97
C GLU A 852 30.69 -7.94 9.72
N GLY A 853 31.86 -7.50 10.18
CA GLY A 853 31.92 -6.28 10.95
C GLY A 853 33.09 -6.26 11.90
N ALA A 854 33.12 -5.25 12.75
CA ALA A 854 33.93 -5.26 13.96
C ALA A 854 32.94 -5.07 15.11
N ASP A 855 32.44 -6.19 15.59
CA ASP A 855 31.23 -6.25 16.41
C ASP A 855 31.56 -6.20 17.89
N THR A 856 30.58 -5.82 18.71
CA THR A 856 30.72 -5.71 20.15
C THR A 856 29.71 -6.60 20.85
N PHE A 857 30.21 -7.55 21.64
CA PHE A 857 29.41 -8.48 22.41
C PHE A 857 29.49 -8.14 23.89
N LYS A 858 28.35 -7.97 24.54
CA LYS A 858 28.26 -7.75 25.98
C LYS A 858 27.33 -8.78 26.61
N PHE A 859 27.84 -9.45 27.65
CA PHE A 859 27.04 -10.25 28.57
C PHE A 859 26.99 -9.50 29.90
N ASP A 860 25.82 -9.33 30.50
CA ASP A 860 25.68 -8.65 31.79
C ASP A 860 26.14 -9.55 32.97
N ALA A 861 26.49 -8.92 34.09
CA ALA A 861 27.39 -9.42 35.14
C ALA A 861 26.88 -10.60 36.00
N LEU A 862 25.81 -11.29 35.59
CA LEU A 862 25.16 -12.35 36.37
C LEU A 862 25.13 -13.71 35.64
N THR A 863 25.81 -13.81 34.52
CA THR A 863 25.96 -15.03 33.73
C THR A 863 27.00 -15.96 34.38
N VAL A 864 26.64 -16.53 35.54
CA VAL A 864 27.61 -17.21 36.41
C VAL A 864 27.63 -18.72 36.22
N GLY A 865 28.84 -19.27 36.10
CA GLY A 865 29.08 -20.70 35.97
C GLY A 865 28.73 -21.32 34.61
N THR A 866 29.00 -22.61 34.47
CA THR A 866 28.94 -23.32 33.17
C THR A 866 27.52 -23.58 32.64
N ALA A 867 26.49 -23.41 33.48
CA ALA A 867 25.10 -23.70 33.12
C ALA A 867 24.43 -22.61 32.27
N ASN A 868 24.83 -21.34 32.45
CA ASN A 868 24.22 -20.19 31.77
C ASN A 868 25.21 -19.49 30.83
N MET A 869 26.34 -20.11 30.51
CA MET A 869 27.43 -19.54 29.72
C MET A 869 26.99 -19.03 28.34
N GLY A 870 27.27 -17.76 28.06
CA GLY A 870 27.05 -17.15 26.76
C GLY A 870 27.98 -17.71 25.68
N THR A 871 27.50 -17.78 24.44
CA THR A 871 28.24 -18.30 23.29
C THR A 871 28.33 -17.25 22.18
N ILE A 872 29.53 -17.04 21.63
CA ILE A 872 29.74 -16.29 20.38
C ILE A 872 30.17 -17.29 19.31
N THR A 873 29.48 -17.32 18.18
CA THR A 873 29.64 -18.37 17.15
C THR A 873 30.71 -18.05 16.11
N ASP A 874 31.09 -16.79 15.93
CA ASP A 874 31.91 -16.31 14.81
C ASP A 874 32.90 -15.18 15.18
N PHE A 875 33.38 -15.15 16.43
CA PHE A 875 34.31 -14.12 16.91
C PHE A 875 35.57 -13.99 16.03
N SER A 876 35.74 -12.81 15.43
CA SER A 876 36.64 -12.52 14.32
C SER A 876 37.48 -11.25 14.54
N LEU A 877 38.43 -11.00 13.63
CA LEU A 877 39.43 -9.95 13.81
C LEU A 877 38.79 -8.56 13.93
N GLY A 878 39.08 -7.85 15.02
CA GLY A 878 38.50 -6.53 15.30
C GLY A 878 37.27 -6.56 16.20
N ASP A 879 36.67 -7.74 16.41
CA ASP A 879 35.55 -7.91 17.33
C ASP A 879 35.96 -7.67 18.78
N LYS A 880 34.97 -7.29 19.57
CA LYS A 880 35.11 -6.84 20.94
C LYS A 880 34.22 -7.62 21.88
N LEU A 881 34.78 -8.02 23.01
CA LEU A 881 34.05 -8.62 24.12
C LEU A 881 34.12 -7.66 25.31
N ALA A 882 32.98 -7.08 25.67
CA ALA A 882 32.81 -6.21 26.83
C ALA A 882 32.43 -7.05 28.06
N LEU A 883 33.22 -6.94 29.13
CA LEU A 883 33.17 -7.84 30.30
C LEU A 883 32.65 -7.17 31.59
N ASP A 884 32.32 -5.87 31.55
CA ASP A 884 31.73 -5.08 32.67
C ASP A 884 32.42 -5.27 34.03
N LEU A 885 33.76 -5.15 34.04
CA LEU A 885 34.58 -5.28 35.25
C LEU A 885 34.75 -3.92 35.93
N ALA A 886 34.91 -3.86 37.26
CA ALA A 886 35.20 -2.58 37.94
C ALA A 886 36.65 -2.10 37.69
N THR A 887 37.60 -3.04 37.58
CA THR A 887 38.98 -2.88 37.11
C THR A 887 39.53 -4.25 36.70
N GLY A 888 40.01 -4.42 35.46
CA GLY A 888 40.52 -5.72 34.97
C GLY A 888 41.98 -5.71 34.50
N THR A 889 42.63 -6.87 34.51
CA THR A 889 43.87 -7.14 33.74
C THR A 889 43.69 -8.43 32.96
N PHE A 890 44.17 -8.44 31.71
CA PHE A 890 44.07 -9.59 30.81
C PHE A 890 45.38 -10.38 30.76
N ALA A 891 45.30 -11.69 30.97
CA ALA A 891 46.41 -12.60 30.76
C ALA A 891 46.50 -12.99 29.27
N SER A 892 47.46 -12.38 28.55
CA SER A 892 47.70 -12.74 27.14
C SER A 892 48.23 -14.16 26.95
N THR A 893 48.75 -14.81 27.99
CA THR A 893 49.23 -16.19 27.92
C THR A 893 48.09 -17.17 28.15
N LYS A 894 47.89 -18.10 27.21
CA LYS A 894 46.92 -19.20 27.32
C LYS A 894 47.16 -20.05 28.55
N ILE A 895 46.11 -20.36 29.32
CA ILE A 895 46.17 -21.29 30.44
C ILE A 895 46.22 -22.74 29.93
N ASP A 896 47.11 -23.54 30.50
CA ASP A 896 47.19 -24.99 30.23
C ASP A 896 46.17 -25.73 31.08
N VAL A 897 45.15 -26.29 30.43
CA VAL A 897 44.08 -27.08 31.05
C VAL A 897 44.16 -28.56 30.66
N SER A 898 45.31 -29.03 30.17
CA SER A 898 45.47 -30.41 29.69
C SER A 898 45.23 -31.50 30.75
N SER A 899 45.26 -31.14 32.03
CA SER A 899 44.93 -32.03 33.15
C SER A 899 43.45 -32.09 33.51
N ALA A 900 42.60 -31.26 32.92
CA ALA A 900 41.17 -31.17 33.23
C ALA A 900 40.38 -32.34 32.62
N GLY A 901 39.49 -32.96 33.41
CA GLY A 901 38.59 -34.03 32.95
C GLY A 901 37.22 -33.53 32.49
N THR A 902 36.78 -32.38 33.00
CA THR A 902 35.54 -31.70 32.61
C THR A 902 35.79 -30.23 32.27
N LEU A 903 34.76 -29.53 31.75
CA LEU A 903 34.86 -28.09 31.50
C LEU A 903 35.00 -27.32 32.82
N GLU A 904 34.31 -27.75 33.87
CA GLU A 904 34.39 -27.16 35.21
C GLU A 904 35.81 -27.27 35.78
N ASP A 905 36.48 -28.42 35.61
CA ASP A 905 37.88 -28.58 36.00
C ASP A 905 38.80 -27.61 35.24
N ALA A 906 38.55 -27.39 33.95
CA ALA A 906 39.33 -26.48 33.12
C ALA A 906 39.15 -25.01 33.56
N VAL A 907 37.90 -24.61 33.86
CA VAL A 907 37.58 -23.28 34.40
C VAL A 907 38.28 -23.06 35.74
N GLY A 908 38.24 -24.06 36.64
CA GLY A 908 38.91 -23.95 37.95
C GLY A 908 40.43 -23.76 37.87
N LEU A 909 41.09 -24.29 36.83
CA LEU A 909 42.52 -24.05 36.58
C LEU A 909 42.79 -22.62 36.09
N ALA A 910 41.85 -22.04 35.35
CA ALA A 910 41.96 -20.67 34.81
C ALA A 910 41.68 -19.60 35.87
N ASP A 911 40.64 -19.80 36.69
CA ASP A 911 40.26 -18.91 37.81
C ASP A 911 41.39 -18.78 38.87
N GLY A 912 42.14 -19.86 39.14
CA GLY A 912 43.22 -19.87 40.15
C GLY A 912 44.46 -19.01 39.86
N THR A 913 44.44 -18.14 38.85
CA THR A 913 45.58 -17.28 38.44
C THR A 913 45.36 -15.82 38.86
N ALA A 914 46.42 -15.07 39.17
CA ALA A 914 46.34 -13.75 39.81
C ALA A 914 45.84 -12.58 38.91
N THR A 915 45.18 -12.86 37.79
CA THR A 915 44.70 -11.90 36.79
C THR A 915 43.18 -12.03 36.61
N ASN A 916 42.48 -10.91 36.43
CA ASN A 916 41.01 -10.87 36.46
C ASN A 916 40.35 -11.46 35.19
N VAL A 917 41.06 -11.53 34.06
CA VAL A 917 40.56 -12.11 32.81
C VAL A 917 41.59 -13.08 32.23
N THR A 918 41.17 -14.32 32.01
CA THR A 918 42.01 -15.42 31.50
C THR A 918 41.34 -16.14 30.34
N TRP A 919 42.11 -16.96 29.62
CA TRP A 919 41.56 -17.77 28.53
C TRP A 919 42.26 -19.12 28.37
N PHE A 920 41.51 -20.09 27.85
CA PHE A 920 42.00 -21.44 27.55
C PHE A 920 41.27 -22.06 26.36
N VAL A 921 41.73 -23.23 25.93
CA VAL A 921 41.08 -24.02 24.88
C VAL A 921 40.73 -25.39 25.46
N TYR A 922 39.46 -25.78 25.34
CA TYR A 922 38.94 -27.09 25.77
C TYR A 922 37.94 -27.62 24.74
N ALA A 923 37.99 -28.92 24.42
CA ALA A 923 37.08 -29.55 23.47
C ALA A 923 36.86 -28.75 22.15
N ASN A 924 37.95 -28.24 21.56
CA ASN A 924 37.98 -27.44 20.32
C ASN A 924 37.26 -26.08 20.36
N ASN A 925 37.02 -25.51 21.54
CA ASN A 925 36.49 -24.15 21.70
C ASN A 925 37.42 -23.32 22.60
N THR A 926 37.46 -22.01 22.35
CA THR A 926 38.15 -21.04 23.20
C THR A 926 37.18 -20.52 24.26
N TYR A 927 37.65 -20.38 25.50
CA TYR A 927 36.86 -19.88 26.61
C TYR A 927 37.57 -18.68 27.23
N VAL A 928 36.80 -17.63 27.52
CA VAL A 928 37.24 -16.47 28.31
C VAL A 928 36.56 -16.56 29.66
N VAL A 929 37.35 -16.44 30.73
CA VAL A 929 36.89 -16.50 32.10
C VAL A 929 37.27 -15.23 32.82
N THR A 930 36.29 -14.59 33.45
CA THR A 930 36.55 -13.50 34.40
C THR A 930 36.41 -14.02 35.82
N ALA A 931 37.46 -13.88 36.62
CA ALA A 931 37.47 -14.36 38.00
C ALA A 931 36.48 -13.56 38.87
N GLY A 932 35.63 -14.27 39.62
CA GLY A 932 34.68 -13.72 40.57
C GLY A 932 35.33 -13.23 41.88
N ALA A 933 34.50 -12.79 42.82
CA ALA A 933 34.97 -12.27 44.11
C ALA A 933 35.59 -13.34 45.03
N THR A 934 35.32 -14.61 44.77
CA THR A 934 35.71 -15.75 45.61
C THR A 934 36.56 -16.74 44.82
N VAL A 935 37.86 -16.83 45.13
CA VAL A 935 38.79 -17.77 44.48
C VAL A 935 38.27 -19.20 44.59
N ALA A 936 38.15 -19.90 43.46
CA ALA A 936 37.71 -21.30 43.29
C ALA A 936 36.20 -21.58 43.39
N ALA A 937 35.34 -20.56 43.31
CA ALA A 937 33.89 -20.74 43.21
C ALA A 937 33.39 -20.40 41.80
N ILE A 938 33.32 -21.41 40.93
CA ILE A 938 32.86 -21.31 39.51
C ILE A 938 31.46 -20.66 39.39
N THR A 939 30.67 -20.65 40.47
CA THR A 939 29.34 -20.05 40.54
C THR A 939 29.32 -18.53 40.63
N ASP A 940 30.49 -17.88 40.70
CA ASP A 940 30.64 -16.42 40.74
C ASP A 940 31.42 -15.88 39.51
N ASP A 941 31.85 -16.76 38.61
CA ASP A 941 32.67 -16.41 37.44
C ASP A 941 31.80 -16.20 36.19
N THR A 942 32.07 -15.14 35.42
CA THR A 942 31.52 -14.99 34.07
C THR A 942 32.35 -15.79 33.09
N ILE A 943 31.67 -16.66 32.34
CA ILE A 943 32.30 -17.53 31.35
C ILE A 943 31.67 -17.23 29.99
N VAL A 944 32.53 -17.01 28.98
CA VAL A 944 32.10 -16.81 27.59
C VAL A 944 32.77 -17.86 26.72
N LYS A 945 31.96 -18.60 25.97
CA LYS A 945 32.44 -19.55 24.95
C LYS A 945 32.58 -18.84 23.61
N LEU A 946 33.76 -18.93 23.03
CA LEU A 946 34.04 -18.54 21.64
C LEU A 946 34.13 -19.82 20.81
N ALA A 947 33.28 -19.96 19.80
CA ALA A 947 33.27 -21.16 18.97
C ALA A 947 34.59 -21.30 18.18
N GLY A 948 35.16 -22.50 18.19
CA GLY A 948 36.43 -22.79 17.51
C GLY A 948 37.68 -22.44 18.32
N VAL A 949 38.86 -22.66 17.73
CA VAL A 949 40.16 -22.46 18.40
C VAL A 949 40.75 -21.13 17.96
N LEU A 950 40.67 -20.13 18.84
CA LEU A 950 41.19 -18.78 18.66
C LEU A 950 42.44 -18.55 19.53
N ASP A 951 43.42 -17.81 19.01
CA ASP A 951 44.63 -17.39 19.74
C ASP A 951 44.50 -15.95 20.21
N LEU A 952 44.20 -15.74 21.49
CA LEU A 952 43.98 -14.40 22.06
C LEU A 952 45.28 -13.74 22.55
N SER A 953 46.46 -14.29 22.23
CA SER A 953 47.73 -13.82 22.80
C SER A 953 48.17 -12.43 22.33
N THR A 954 47.70 -12.00 21.16
CA THR A 954 47.94 -10.66 20.58
C THR A 954 46.81 -9.68 20.85
N SER A 955 45.69 -10.14 21.41
CA SER A 955 44.52 -9.32 21.71
C SER A 955 44.84 -8.20 22.71
N THR A 956 44.16 -7.08 22.57
CA THR A 956 44.34 -5.91 23.45
C THR A 956 43.17 -5.81 24.43
N PHE A 957 43.46 -5.40 25.66
CA PHE A 957 42.44 -5.17 26.68
C PHE A 957 42.52 -3.72 27.14
N ASP A 958 41.42 -3.00 26.96
CA ASP A 958 41.26 -1.65 27.50
C ASP A 958 40.62 -1.73 28.89
N GLY A 959 41.44 -1.65 29.94
CA GLY A 959 40.97 -1.69 31.32
C GLY A 959 40.22 -0.43 31.78
N GLY A 960 40.02 0.56 30.92
CA GLY A 960 39.11 1.69 31.18
C GLY A 960 37.68 1.47 30.67
N THR A 961 37.50 0.56 29.70
CA THR A 961 36.20 0.18 29.10
C THR A 961 35.89 -1.31 29.26
N ASP A 962 36.76 -2.03 29.96
CA ASP A 962 36.74 -3.48 30.23
C ASP A 962 36.44 -4.32 29.00
N THR A 963 37.05 -3.92 27.88
CA THR A 963 36.80 -4.48 26.55
C THR A 963 38.04 -5.19 26.02
N LEU A 964 37.89 -6.48 25.70
CA LEU A 964 38.88 -7.28 24.98
C LEU A 964 38.63 -7.12 23.48
N THR A 965 39.62 -6.64 22.73
CA THR A 965 39.57 -6.55 21.25
C THR A 965 40.44 -7.63 20.62
N PHE A 966 39.86 -8.45 19.75
CA PHE A 966 40.57 -9.53 19.07
C PHE A 966 41.51 -8.96 17.99
N ALA A 967 42.76 -9.45 17.96
CA ALA A 967 43.84 -8.88 17.17
C ALA A 967 44.74 -9.95 16.54
#